data_AF-A0A819RXU4-F1
#
_entry.id   AF-A0A819RXU4-F1
#
_cell.length_a   1.000
_cell.length_b   1.000
_cell.length_c   1.000
_cell.angle_alpha   90.00
_cell.angle_beta   90.00
_cell.angle_gamma   90.00
#
_symmetry.space_group_name_H-M   'P 1'
#
loop_
_entity.id
_entity.type
_entity.pdbx_description
1 polymer ?
#
loop_
_entity_poly.entity_id
_entity_poly.type
_entity_poly.pdbx_seq_one_letter_code
_entity_poly.pdbx_strand_id
1 'polypeptide(L)'
;MRLLPRDSVKKETQKIALGESNGIVQLFSVRKKDINLIFKTSPGRRITRVELGGRSGEILDRIFVAAETEVRGYSKKGKQFYTFDTNVSDPIRCLAVLGSSLYTCTDTTYTHYVESNEADTLTFAAKMNDIVILPLPIQAMPVIACQDRLLRPLNKSSVLYEAEIPGIPTTLVLSNKTGGPTKSEIIYGTSDGRLGQVEIGSISTSTKWEIANPKHLSGISAIDFYDILADGVPDMIVAREDGTVEVYNFETTEEPILKYTYNGTESITNIEGGTVGNANYDELVCCTYQGWIFGLTTQPLQNELGGEVVISQNNDLVNKIDDLKNEIEELQRKLLTAHERYHDAIKSNTNALSTIREFRVNDRFELNRDDATYNLTIESEIPIDNVLLQCDVILDILDVEKNSAVMSFSDCDPKDNNAVLVTYRCQVNTTRLEMHVRTIEGHYGTLQLYITSKIQPRCSMLRKHTIKPLSLHQRSTISIDSNKPMNTMKITGSFSYAEIHSWIQFCLADVPERPPVDKENRLTYTNIFLQTQLECIYRQEEAIFRSENVSTISILKDVMSKKATEKKITLNITYELSNETIASTLSQMLPMIAHYKTLTDKYNLIEPLKELVMDGSSDEVLTPEHRHILNNADSIREQYRQTPVHLNRLCSMVADLFIDKHKFEGINVKAKIPVLFEKLNTSFSQPQVFIDFFNSL
;
A
#
# COMPACT_ATOMS: atom_id res chain seq x y z
N MET A 1 2.36 -13.93 -13.88
CA MET A 1 2.72 -15.35 -14.07
C MET A 1 1.42 -16.15 -14.07
N ARG A 2 1.34 -17.26 -14.81
CA ARG A 2 0.20 -18.21 -14.75
C ARG A 2 0.71 -19.66 -14.90
N LEU A 3 0.15 -20.61 -14.16
CA LEU A 3 0.39 -22.04 -14.31
C LEU A 3 -0.61 -22.64 -15.30
N LEU A 4 -0.12 -23.31 -16.34
CA LEU A 4 -1.00 -24.03 -17.26
C LEU A 4 -1.72 -25.16 -16.52
N PRO A 5 -2.99 -25.46 -16.85
CA PRO A 5 -3.74 -26.54 -16.23
C PRO A 5 -3.01 -27.87 -16.35
N ARG A 6 -3.08 -28.66 -15.28
CA ARG A 6 -2.48 -29.99 -15.23
C ARG A 6 -3.24 -30.96 -16.13
N ASP A 7 -2.51 -31.80 -16.85
CA ASP A 7 -3.10 -32.96 -17.53
C ASP A 7 -3.41 -34.04 -16.49
N SER A 8 -4.68 -34.12 -16.10
CA SER A 8 -5.17 -35.04 -15.05
C SER A 8 -4.93 -36.51 -15.36
N VAL A 9 -4.76 -36.87 -16.64
CA VAL A 9 -4.54 -38.25 -17.09
C VAL A 9 -3.08 -38.66 -16.97
N LYS A 10 -2.15 -37.73 -17.25
CA LYS A 10 -0.71 -38.05 -17.32
C LYS A 10 0.06 -37.77 -16.05
N LYS A 11 -0.56 -37.10 -15.06
CA LYS A 11 0.09 -36.64 -13.82
C LYS A 11 1.38 -35.86 -14.10
N GLU A 12 1.50 -35.16 -15.23
CA GLU A 12 2.70 -34.37 -15.55
C GLU A 12 2.80 -33.12 -14.67
N THR A 13 4.02 -32.59 -14.55
CA THR A 13 4.24 -31.27 -13.96
C THR A 13 3.67 -30.17 -14.86
N GLN A 14 3.14 -29.13 -14.25
CA GLN A 14 2.60 -27.95 -14.90
C GLN A 14 3.74 -27.10 -15.49
N LYS A 15 3.34 -26.20 -16.39
CA LYS A 15 4.23 -25.29 -17.09
C LYS A 15 3.96 -23.88 -16.61
N ILE A 16 5.01 -23.09 -16.47
CA ILE A 16 4.94 -21.69 -16.04
C ILE A 16 4.93 -20.79 -17.26
N ALA A 17 3.86 -20.03 -17.44
CA ALA A 17 3.79 -18.91 -18.38
C ALA A 17 4.20 -17.62 -17.67
N LEU A 18 5.22 -16.95 -18.20
CA LEU A 18 5.74 -15.70 -17.67
C LEU A 18 5.73 -14.61 -18.74
N GLY A 19 5.30 -13.41 -18.35
CA GLY A 19 5.45 -12.19 -19.12
C GLY A 19 6.45 -11.29 -18.41
N GLU A 20 7.48 -10.88 -19.13
CA GLU A 20 8.55 -10.03 -18.62
C GLU A 20 8.32 -8.57 -18.95
N SER A 21 8.99 -7.74 -18.17
CA SER A 21 8.89 -6.30 -18.20
C SER A 21 9.57 -5.65 -19.42
N ASN A 22 10.37 -6.43 -20.16
CA ASN A 22 11.03 -6.13 -21.46
C ASN A 22 10.21 -6.66 -22.67
N GLY A 23 8.97 -7.11 -22.43
CA GLY A 23 8.06 -7.61 -23.46
C GLY A 23 8.25 -9.05 -23.90
N ILE A 24 9.18 -9.79 -23.27
CA ILE A 24 9.36 -11.21 -23.54
C ILE A 24 8.25 -12.01 -22.87
N VAL A 25 7.65 -12.94 -23.62
CA VAL A 25 6.77 -13.98 -23.10
C VAL A 25 7.50 -15.31 -23.21
N GLN A 26 7.52 -16.07 -22.13
CA GLN A 26 8.13 -17.39 -22.11
C GLN A 26 7.26 -18.41 -21.42
N LEU A 27 7.41 -19.65 -21.88
CA LEU A 27 6.79 -20.83 -21.28
C LEU A 27 7.88 -21.85 -21.03
N PHE A 28 7.99 -22.34 -19.81
CA PHE A 28 8.97 -23.36 -19.45
C PHE A 28 8.38 -24.37 -18.46
N SER A 29 9.05 -25.51 -18.35
CA SER A 29 8.77 -26.55 -17.35
C SER A 29 10.04 -26.83 -16.56
N VAL A 30 9.90 -27.24 -15.31
CA VAL A 30 11.04 -27.73 -14.52
C VAL A 30 11.09 -29.25 -14.66
N ARG A 31 12.26 -29.78 -15.04
CA ARG A 31 12.49 -31.23 -15.14
C ARG A 31 13.83 -31.55 -14.49
N LYS A 32 13.82 -32.42 -13.47
CA LYS A 32 15.04 -32.81 -12.73
C LYS A 32 15.88 -31.61 -12.24
N LYS A 33 15.21 -30.55 -11.76
CA LYS A 33 15.81 -29.28 -11.31
C LYS A 33 16.37 -28.37 -12.42
N ASP A 34 16.31 -28.78 -13.69
CA ASP A 34 16.67 -27.95 -14.83
C ASP A 34 15.46 -27.28 -15.46
N ILE A 35 15.67 -26.07 -15.98
CA ILE A 35 14.65 -25.32 -16.72
C ILE A 35 14.63 -25.80 -18.17
N ASN A 36 13.53 -26.41 -18.57
CA ASN A 36 13.27 -26.77 -19.96
C ASN A 36 12.38 -25.70 -20.61
N LEU A 37 13.00 -24.80 -21.38
CA LEU A 37 12.34 -23.72 -22.10
C LEU A 37 11.57 -24.27 -23.31
N ILE A 38 10.26 -24.03 -23.35
CA ILE A 38 9.37 -24.48 -24.43
C ILE A 38 9.31 -23.45 -25.54
N PHE A 39 9.11 -22.17 -25.18
CA PHE A 39 9.26 -21.06 -26.11
C PHE A 39 9.64 -19.77 -25.36
N LYS A 40 10.25 -18.85 -26.09
CA LYS A 40 10.56 -17.48 -25.67
C LYS A 40 10.38 -16.55 -26.87
N THR A 41 9.61 -15.48 -26.71
CA THR A 41 9.41 -14.49 -27.76
C THR A 41 10.56 -13.49 -27.83
N SER A 42 10.62 -12.73 -28.91
CA SER A 42 11.49 -11.56 -29.00
C SER A 42 11.07 -10.48 -27.98
N PRO A 43 11.99 -9.63 -27.53
CA PRO A 43 11.68 -8.46 -26.71
C PRO A 43 10.68 -7.53 -27.41
N GLY A 44 9.93 -6.76 -26.62
CA GLY A 44 8.91 -5.86 -27.13
C GLY A 44 8.40 -4.90 -26.06
N ARG A 45 7.14 -4.46 -26.22
CA ARG A 45 6.43 -3.63 -25.24
C ARG A 45 6.24 -4.38 -23.93
N ARG A 46 6.34 -3.68 -22.80
CA ARG A 46 6.23 -4.23 -21.45
C ARG A 46 4.95 -5.06 -21.29
N ILE A 47 5.08 -6.27 -20.74
CA ILE A 47 3.92 -7.05 -20.32
C ILE A 47 3.40 -6.54 -18.97
N THR A 48 2.12 -6.20 -18.91
CA THR A 48 1.45 -5.71 -17.69
C THR A 48 0.62 -6.80 -17.01
N ARG A 49 -0.01 -7.69 -17.79
CA ARG A 49 -0.82 -8.80 -17.28
C ARG A 49 -0.63 -10.05 -18.13
N VAL A 50 -0.71 -11.21 -17.49
CA VAL A 50 -0.76 -12.53 -18.12
C VAL A 50 -2.00 -13.23 -17.60
N GLU A 51 -2.87 -13.70 -18.50
CA GLU A 51 -4.05 -14.46 -18.15
C GLU A 51 -4.18 -15.71 -19.00
N LEU A 52 -4.86 -16.73 -18.46
CA LEU A 52 -5.22 -17.92 -19.21
C LEU A 52 -6.64 -17.80 -19.73
N GLY A 53 -6.84 -18.20 -20.98
CA GLY A 53 -8.13 -18.23 -21.64
C GLY A 53 -8.36 -19.56 -22.36
N GLY A 54 -9.59 -19.75 -22.79
CA GLY A 54 -10.05 -20.93 -23.52
C GLY A 54 -11.46 -20.69 -24.04
N ARG A 55 -11.94 -21.57 -24.93
CA ARG A 55 -13.36 -21.52 -25.31
C ARG A 55 -14.22 -21.85 -24.10
N SER A 56 -15.46 -21.39 -24.10
CA SER A 56 -16.40 -21.67 -23.01
C SER A 56 -16.51 -23.19 -22.77
N GLY A 57 -16.24 -23.63 -21.54
CA GLY A 57 -16.25 -25.04 -21.15
C GLY A 57 -15.01 -25.86 -21.53
N GLU A 58 -14.03 -25.27 -22.22
CA GLU A 58 -12.74 -25.91 -22.49
C GLU A 58 -11.69 -25.60 -21.40
N ILE A 59 -10.64 -26.41 -21.35
CA ILE A 59 -9.47 -26.16 -20.51
C ILE A 59 -8.81 -24.84 -20.92
N LEU A 60 -8.53 -23.98 -19.93
CA LEU A 60 -7.89 -22.68 -20.13
C LEU A 60 -6.38 -22.84 -20.42
N ASP A 61 -6.03 -23.23 -21.65
CA ASP A 61 -4.65 -23.52 -22.07
C ASP A 61 -4.03 -22.49 -23.03
N ARG A 62 -4.73 -21.37 -23.28
CA ARG A 62 -4.28 -20.27 -24.12
C ARG A 62 -3.75 -19.13 -23.26
N ILE A 63 -2.57 -18.64 -23.60
CA ILE A 63 -1.88 -17.60 -22.85
C ILE A 63 -2.21 -16.26 -23.50
N PHE A 64 -2.92 -15.39 -22.81
CA PHE A 64 -3.15 -14.01 -23.22
C PHE A 64 -2.26 -13.07 -22.42
N VAL A 65 -1.67 -12.10 -23.09
CA VAL A 65 -0.84 -11.08 -22.45
C VAL A 65 -1.30 -9.69 -22.89
N ALA A 66 -1.31 -8.76 -21.94
CA ALA A 66 -1.48 -7.34 -22.22
C ALA A 66 -0.08 -6.69 -22.34
N ALA A 67 0.16 -6.01 -23.45
CA ALA A 67 1.42 -5.35 -23.79
C ALA A 67 1.15 -3.90 -24.21
N GLU A 68 1.26 -2.97 -23.26
CA GLU A 68 0.77 -1.59 -23.39
C GLU A 68 -0.71 -1.58 -23.84
N THR A 69 -1.02 -1.15 -25.06
CA THR A 69 -2.38 -1.01 -25.60
C THR A 69 -2.86 -2.24 -26.37
N GLU A 70 -2.01 -3.26 -26.50
CA GLU A 70 -2.29 -4.47 -27.30
C GLU A 70 -2.53 -5.69 -26.41
N VAL A 71 -3.42 -6.58 -26.86
CA VAL A 71 -3.57 -7.94 -26.32
C VAL A 71 -3.07 -8.96 -27.33
N ARG A 72 -2.17 -9.85 -26.88
CA ARG A 72 -1.58 -10.91 -27.71
C ARG A 72 -1.93 -12.28 -27.12
N GLY A 73 -2.27 -13.24 -27.98
CA GLY A 73 -2.60 -14.60 -27.59
C GLY A 73 -1.63 -15.63 -28.16
N TYR A 74 -1.09 -16.48 -27.29
CA TYR A 74 -0.13 -17.54 -27.59
C TYR A 74 -0.68 -18.91 -27.23
N SER A 75 -0.47 -19.88 -28.11
CA SER A 75 -0.74 -21.29 -27.79
C SER A 75 0.32 -21.84 -26.83
N LYS A 76 0.03 -22.98 -26.18
CA LYS A 76 1.01 -23.73 -25.37
C LYS A 76 2.28 -24.20 -26.11
N LYS A 77 2.35 -24.00 -27.43
CA LYS A 77 3.52 -24.28 -28.28
C LYS A 77 4.25 -23.01 -28.73
N GLY A 78 3.82 -21.82 -28.28
CA GLY A 78 4.44 -20.54 -28.63
C GLY A 78 3.95 -19.90 -29.94
N LYS A 79 3.07 -20.57 -30.71
CA LYS A 79 2.45 -19.93 -31.89
C LYS A 79 1.52 -18.80 -31.43
N GLN A 80 1.80 -17.58 -31.84
CA GLN A 80 0.91 -16.42 -31.73
C GLN A 80 -0.29 -16.65 -32.66
N PHE A 81 -1.50 -16.65 -32.11
CA PHE A 81 -2.74 -16.89 -32.85
C PHE A 81 -3.71 -15.71 -32.78
N TYR A 82 -3.46 -14.75 -31.90
CA TYR A 82 -4.32 -13.61 -31.66
C TYR A 82 -3.48 -12.36 -31.40
N THR A 83 -3.89 -11.23 -31.96
CA THR A 83 -3.31 -9.91 -31.72
C THR A 83 -4.42 -8.89 -31.94
N PHE A 84 -4.62 -8.03 -30.96
CA PHE A 84 -5.68 -7.05 -30.97
C PHE A 84 -5.16 -5.76 -30.35
N ASP A 85 -5.24 -4.67 -31.11
CA ASP A 85 -4.98 -3.34 -30.60
C ASP A 85 -6.31 -2.74 -30.13
N THR A 86 -6.34 -2.30 -28.87
CA THR A 86 -7.54 -1.70 -28.28
C THR A 86 -7.79 -0.29 -28.82
N ASN A 87 -6.81 0.34 -29.48
CA ASN A 87 -6.83 1.76 -29.89
C ASN A 87 -7.06 2.74 -28.73
N VAL A 88 -6.92 2.30 -27.47
CA VAL A 88 -6.96 3.17 -26.30
C VAL A 88 -5.57 3.78 -26.10
N SER A 89 -5.50 5.06 -25.71
CA SER A 89 -4.22 5.76 -25.53
C SER A 89 -3.40 5.23 -24.34
N ASP A 90 -4.10 4.79 -23.31
CA ASP A 90 -3.51 4.40 -22.04
C ASP A 90 -3.20 2.90 -22.02
N PRO A 91 -2.10 2.48 -21.37
CA PRO A 91 -1.74 1.07 -21.29
C PRO A 91 -2.79 0.27 -20.49
N ILE A 92 -3.04 -0.95 -20.93
CA ILE A 92 -3.90 -1.92 -20.25
C ILE A 92 -3.22 -2.34 -18.94
N ARG A 93 -3.88 -2.12 -17.82
CA ARG A 93 -3.45 -2.55 -16.48
C ARG A 93 -4.02 -3.90 -16.11
N CYS A 94 -5.31 -4.10 -16.36
CA CYS A 94 -6.05 -5.30 -15.98
C CYS A 94 -6.63 -5.97 -17.23
N LEU A 95 -6.62 -7.30 -17.22
CA LEU A 95 -7.09 -8.14 -18.32
C LEU A 95 -7.89 -9.29 -17.71
N ALA A 96 -9.07 -9.58 -18.26
CA ALA A 96 -9.78 -10.83 -18.01
C ALA A 96 -10.31 -11.39 -19.32
N VAL A 97 -10.28 -12.72 -19.45
CA VAL A 97 -10.68 -13.43 -20.68
C VAL A 97 -11.74 -14.47 -20.32
N LEU A 98 -12.90 -14.40 -20.97
CA LEU A 98 -13.98 -15.36 -20.79
C LEU A 98 -14.57 -15.77 -22.14
N GLY A 99 -14.14 -16.92 -22.67
CA GLY A 99 -14.58 -17.37 -23.99
C GLY A 99 -14.14 -16.41 -25.10
N SER A 100 -15.10 -15.80 -25.80
CA SER A 100 -14.87 -14.77 -26.82
C SER A 100 -14.93 -13.34 -26.28
N SER A 101 -15.26 -13.17 -25.00
CA SER A 101 -15.26 -11.87 -24.32
C SER A 101 -13.89 -11.55 -23.75
N LEU A 102 -13.47 -10.31 -23.97
CA LEU A 102 -12.25 -9.72 -23.47
C LEU A 102 -12.61 -8.49 -22.64
N TYR A 103 -12.16 -8.44 -21.40
CA TYR A 103 -12.36 -7.31 -20.51
C TYR A 103 -11.01 -6.66 -20.23
N THR A 104 -10.89 -5.38 -20.54
CA THR A 104 -9.65 -4.61 -20.36
C THR A 104 -9.92 -3.39 -19.51
N CYS A 105 -9.03 -3.11 -18.56
CA CYS A 105 -9.02 -1.85 -17.83
C CYS A 105 -7.70 -1.13 -18.08
N THR A 106 -7.77 0.14 -18.45
CA THR A 106 -6.65 1.09 -18.33
C THR A 106 -6.71 1.76 -16.96
N ASP A 107 -5.99 2.86 -16.75
CA ASP A 107 -6.09 3.65 -15.52
C ASP A 107 -7.52 4.08 -15.25
N THR A 108 -8.24 4.57 -16.25
CA THR A 108 -9.54 5.22 -16.06
C THR A 108 -10.65 4.67 -16.94
N THR A 109 -10.32 3.86 -17.95
CA THR A 109 -11.32 3.34 -18.90
C THR A 109 -11.42 1.83 -18.84
N TYR A 110 -12.64 1.34 -18.62
CA TYR A 110 -13.02 -0.05 -18.78
C TYR A 110 -13.61 -0.25 -20.17
N THR A 111 -13.20 -1.33 -20.84
CA THR A 111 -13.79 -1.74 -22.11
C THR A 111 -14.01 -3.25 -22.15
N HIS A 112 -15.19 -3.65 -22.60
CA HIS A 112 -15.56 -5.02 -22.89
C HIS A 112 -15.63 -5.20 -24.41
N TYR A 113 -14.86 -6.15 -24.93
CA TYR A 113 -14.90 -6.55 -26.32
C TYR A 113 -15.49 -7.94 -26.47
N VAL A 114 -16.35 -8.12 -27.46
CA VAL A 114 -16.88 -9.43 -27.88
C VAL A 114 -16.39 -9.69 -29.31
N GLU A 115 -15.60 -10.76 -29.49
CA GLU A 115 -14.97 -11.06 -30.79
C GLU A 115 -14.17 -9.88 -31.36
N SER A 116 -13.42 -9.20 -30.48
CA SER A 116 -12.61 -8.02 -30.82
C SER A 116 -13.40 -6.78 -31.26
N ASN A 117 -14.73 -6.76 -31.11
CA ASN A 117 -15.56 -5.58 -31.31
C ASN A 117 -15.95 -4.99 -29.96
N GLU A 118 -15.87 -3.67 -29.83
CA GLU A 118 -16.27 -2.95 -28.62
C GLU A 118 -17.77 -3.14 -28.37
N ALA A 119 -18.11 -3.65 -27.19
CA ALA A 119 -19.49 -3.91 -26.77
C ALA A 119 -19.93 -2.94 -25.66
N ASP A 120 -19.07 -2.72 -24.67
CA ASP A 120 -19.35 -1.82 -23.53
C ASP A 120 -18.10 -1.03 -23.16
N THR A 121 -18.28 0.26 -22.82
CA THR A 121 -17.19 1.14 -22.38
C THR A 121 -17.67 2.04 -21.25
N LEU A 122 -16.82 2.21 -20.22
CA LEU A 122 -17.06 3.09 -19.08
C LEU A 122 -15.79 3.83 -18.68
N THR A 123 -15.93 5.08 -18.27
CA THR A 123 -14.83 5.88 -17.72
C THR A 123 -15.08 6.19 -16.25
N PHE A 124 -14.07 5.95 -15.41
CA PHE A 124 -14.07 6.20 -13.98
C PHE A 124 -13.19 7.41 -13.65
N ALA A 125 -13.56 8.13 -12.60
CA ALA A 125 -12.77 9.26 -12.10
C ALA A 125 -11.59 8.82 -11.21
N ALA A 126 -11.65 7.60 -10.69
CA ALA A 126 -10.60 6.96 -9.89
C ALA A 126 -9.87 5.89 -10.71
N LYS A 127 -8.62 5.62 -10.35
CA LYS A 127 -7.82 4.59 -11.02
C LYS A 127 -8.35 3.18 -10.74
N MET A 128 -8.31 2.31 -11.73
CA MET A 128 -8.66 0.89 -11.57
C MET A 128 -7.42 0.05 -11.25
N ASN A 129 -7.56 -0.83 -10.26
CA ASN A 129 -6.47 -1.65 -9.75
C ASN A 129 -6.58 -3.10 -10.22
N ASP A 130 -7.80 -3.66 -10.20
CA ASP A 130 -8.05 -5.03 -10.65
C ASP A 130 -9.48 -5.21 -11.15
N ILE A 131 -9.71 -6.30 -11.87
CA ILE A 131 -11.03 -6.71 -12.36
C ILE A 131 -11.22 -8.20 -12.15
N VAL A 132 -12.42 -8.58 -11.70
CA VAL A 132 -12.86 -9.97 -11.64
C VAL A 132 -14.22 -10.11 -12.33
N ILE A 133 -14.45 -11.25 -12.97
CA ILE A 133 -15.69 -11.53 -13.70
C ILE A 133 -16.45 -12.61 -12.94
N LEU A 134 -17.63 -12.25 -12.42
CA LEU A 134 -18.52 -13.20 -11.75
C LEU A 134 -19.17 -14.13 -12.78
N PRO A 135 -19.05 -15.48 -12.60
CA PRO A 135 -19.55 -16.46 -13.55
C PRO A 135 -21.05 -16.75 -13.36
N LEU A 136 -21.88 -15.70 -13.38
CA LEU A 136 -23.32 -15.83 -13.20
C LEU A 136 -23.99 -16.56 -14.39
N PRO A 137 -25.07 -17.33 -14.16
CA PRO A 137 -25.67 -18.18 -15.19
C PRO A 137 -26.26 -17.43 -16.40
N ILE A 138 -26.76 -16.20 -16.18
CA ILE A 138 -27.46 -15.41 -17.20
C ILE A 138 -26.48 -14.53 -17.97
N GLN A 139 -25.66 -13.78 -17.24
CA GLN A 139 -24.73 -12.82 -17.82
C GLN A 139 -23.52 -12.67 -16.91
N ALA A 140 -22.32 -12.74 -17.49
CA ALA A 140 -21.09 -12.43 -16.77
C ALA A 140 -21.13 -10.99 -16.22
N MET A 141 -20.79 -10.84 -14.95
CA MET A 141 -20.82 -9.52 -14.28
C MET A 141 -19.39 -9.11 -13.90
N PRO A 142 -18.84 -8.06 -14.54
CA PRO A 142 -17.55 -7.50 -14.15
C PRO A 142 -17.68 -6.76 -12.82
N VAL A 143 -16.70 -6.93 -11.95
CA VAL A 143 -16.55 -6.15 -10.72
C VAL A 143 -15.17 -5.51 -10.74
N ILE A 144 -15.14 -4.19 -10.61
CA ILE A 144 -13.91 -3.41 -10.71
C ILE A 144 -13.50 -2.93 -9.32
N ALA A 145 -12.22 -3.16 -8.98
CA ALA A 145 -11.57 -2.56 -7.82
C ALA A 145 -10.96 -1.22 -8.20
N CYS A 146 -11.32 -0.17 -7.46
CA CYS A 146 -10.82 1.19 -7.71
C CYS A 146 -10.01 1.75 -6.55
N GLN A 147 -9.08 2.65 -6.87
CA GLN A 147 -8.15 3.30 -5.95
C GLN A 147 -8.85 4.08 -4.84
N ASP A 148 -10.10 4.50 -5.05
CA ASP A 148 -10.91 5.25 -4.09
C ASP A 148 -11.67 4.39 -3.09
N ARG A 149 -11.23 3.13 -2.87
CA ARG A 149 -11.75 2.19 -1.87
C ARG A 149 -13.17 1.70 -2.15
N LEU A 150 -13.51 1.67 -3.43
CA LEU A 150 -14.81 1.22 -3.91
C LEU A 150 -14.66 0.01 -4.82
N LEU A 151 -15.55 -0.97 -4.65
CA LEU A 151 -15.85 -1.98 -5.65
C LEU A 151 -17.07 -1.53 -6.45
N ARG A 152 -16.99 -1.66 -7.77
CA ARG A 152 -18.05 -1.23 -8.69
C ARG A 152 -18.49 -2.42 -9.54
N PRO A 153 -19.54 -3.16 -9.14
CA PRO A 153 -20.20 -4.15 -9.98
C PRO A 153 -20.84 -3.47 -11.19
N LEU A 154 -20.58 -4.00 -12.37
CA LEU A 154 -21.06 -3.45 -13.63
C LEU A 154 -22.14 -4.31 -14.24
N ASN A 155 -23.12 -3.64 -14.87
CA ASN A 155 -23.98 -4.27 -15.84
C ASN A 155 -23.82 -3.53 -17.16
N LYS A 156 -23.12 -4.16 -18.11
CA LYS A 156 -22.79 -3.54 -19.40
C LYS A 156 -22.04 -2.22 -19.18
N SER A 157 -22.46 -1.16 -19.87
CA SER A 157 -21.92 0.19 -19.72
C SER A 157 -22.56 0.98 -18.56
N SER A 158 -22.93 0.34 -17.45
CA SER A 158 -23.48 1.02 -16.26
C SER A 158 -22.95 0.42 -14.95
N VAL A 159 -22.69 1.29 -13.96
CA VAL A 159 -22.36 0.89 -12.59
C VAL A 159 -23.66 0.59 -11.84
N LEU A 160 -23.77 -0.58 -11.22
CA LEU A 160 -24.98 -0.97 -10.47
C LEU A 160 -25.08 -0.19 -9.16
N TYR A 161 -24.00 -0.19 -8.39
CA TYR A 161 -23.85 0.53 -7.12
C TYR A 161 -22.36 0.59 -6.76
N GLU A 162 -22.01 1.37 -5.74
CA GLU A 162 -20.63 1.46 -5.21
C GLU A 162 -20.56 0.80 -3.84
N ALA A 163 -19.64 -0.13 -3.64
CA ALA A 163 -19.45 -0.84 -2.37
C ALA A 163 -18.14 -0.40 -1.71
N GLU A 164 -18.21 0.11 -0.47
CA GLU A 164 -17.03 0.52 0.30
C GLU A 164 -16.25 -0.68 0.83
N ILE A 165 -14.92 -0.57 0.76
CA ILE A 165 -13.95 -1.50 1.30
C ILE A 165 -13.05 -0.73 2.29
N PRO A 166 -12.62 -1.34 3.41
CA PRO A 166 -11.84 -0.67 4.47
C PRO A 166 -10.51 -0.06 4.00
N GLY A 167 -9.94 -0.57 2.90
CA GLY A 167 -8.66 -0.16 2.33
C GLY A 167 -8.72 -0.15 0.80
N ILE A 168 -7.63 0.29 0.15
CA ILE A 168 -7.57 0.38 -1.32
C ILE A 168 -7.47 -1.04 -1.89
N PRO A 169 -8.47 -1.54 -2.62
CA PRO A 169 -8.43 -2.90 -3.16
C PRO A 169 -7.35 -2.98 -4.27
N THR A 170 -6.40 -3.88 -4.10
CA THR A 170 -5.26 -4.12 -5.01
C THR A 170 -5.45 -5.37 -5.84
N THR A 171 -6.13 -6.38 -5.31
CA THR A 171 -6.39 -7.65 -5.99
C THR A 171 -7.77 -8.20 -5.68
N LEU A 172 -8.43 -8.79 -6.68
CA LEU A 172 -9.71 -9.45 -6.56
C LEU A 172 -9.64 -10.87 -7.12
N VAL A 173 -10.17 -11.84 -6.38
CA VAL A 173 -10.29 -13.23 -6.86
C VAL A 173 -11.66 -13.81 -6.54
N LEU A 174 -12.13 -14.72 -7.40
CA LEU A 174 -13.33 -15.48 -7.12
C LEU A 174 -13.08 -16.43 -5.93
N SER A 175 -14.00 -16.44 -4.97
CA SER A 175 -13.95 -17.40 -3.86
C SER A 175 -13.90 -18.83 -4.42
N ASN A 176 -12.90 -19.60 -4.00
CA ASN A 176 -12.63 -20.97 -4.46
C ASN A 176 -12.60 -21.10 -6.01
N LYS A 177 -12.07 -20.10 -6.72
CA LYS A 177 -11.99 -20.01 -8.21
C LYS A 177 -13.33 -20.09 -8.96
N THR A 178 -14.45 -20.17 -8.25
CA THR A 178 -15.78 -20.44 -8.81
C THR A 178 -16.81 -19.38 -8.42
N GLY A 179 -16.47 -18.51 -7.47
CA GLY A 179 -17.34 -17.47 -6.92
C GLY A 179 -18.16 -17.96 -5.72
N GLY A 180 -17.70 -19.01 -5.05
CA GLY A 180 -18.43 -19.66 -3.96
C GLY A 180 -19.73 -20.35 -4.41
N PRO A 181 -20.56 -20.82 -3.45
CA PRO A 181 -21.83 -21.49 -3.72
C PRO A 181 -22.81 -20.62 -4.54
N THR A 182 -22.80 -19.31 -4.33
CA THR A 182 -23.71 -18.36 -5.01
C THR A 182 -23.17 -17.83 -6.33
N LYS A 183 -21.91 -18.13 -6.68
CA LYS A 183 -21.17 -17.60 -7.84
C LYS A 183 -21.01 -16.07 -7.85
N SER A 184 -21.29 -15.41 -6.74
CA SER A 184 -21.20 -13.96 -6.53
C SER A 184 -20.23 -13.57 -5.40
N GLU A 185 -19.43 -14.53 -4.91
CA GLU A 185 -18.50 -14.30 -3.80
C GLU A 185 -17.08 -14.00 -4.29
N ILE A 186 -16.53 -12.89 -3.81
CA ILE A 186 -15.21 -12.38 -4.16
C ILE A 186 -14.38 -12.21 -2.88
N ILE A 187 -13.11 -12.57 -2.97
CA ILE A 187 -12.10 -12.19 -1.98
C ILE A 187 -11.38 -10.95 -2.49
N TYR A 188 -11.26 -9.94 -1.64
CA TYR A 188 -10.46 -8.75 -1.91
C TYR A 188 -9.23 -8.72 -1.00
N GLY A 189 -8.11 -8.27 -1.55
CA GLY A 189 -6.94 -7.84 -0.79
C GLY A 189 -6.71 -6.34 -0.95
N THR A 190 -6.22 -5.67 0.09
CA THR A 190 -6.00 -4.22 0.09
C THR A 190 -4.53 -3.84 0.19
N SER A 191 -4.22 -2.58 -0.17
CA SER A 191 -2.86 -2.00 -0.11
C SER A 191 -2.33 -1.83 1.32
N ASP A 192 -3.21 -1.71 2.31
CA ASP A 192 -2.88 -1.68 3.74
C ASP A 192 -2.86 -3.08 4.39
N GLY A 193 -2.96 -4.15 3.57
CA GLY A 193 -2.73 -5.52 4.01
C GLY A 193 -3.95 -6.22 4.62
N ARG A 194 -5.16 -5.66 4.49
CA ARG A 194 -6.40 -6.30 4.91
C ARG A 194 -6.92 -7.26 3.84
N LEU A 195 -7.64 -8.28 4.30
CA LEU A 195 -8.25 -9.30 3.46
C LEU A 195 -9.72 -9.43 3.85
N GLY A 196 -10.61 -9.65 2.90
CA GLY A 196 -12.01 -9.91 3.23
C GLY A 196 -12.76 -10.63 2.13
N GLN A 197 -13.88 -11.23 2.51
CA GLN A 197 -14.82 -11.85 1.59
C GLN A 197 -16.11 -11.07 1.55
N VAL A 198 -16.55 -10.77 0.33
CA VAL A 198 -17.80 -10.09 0.06
C VAL A 198 -18.64 -10.88 -0.92
N GLU A 199 -19.95 -10.82 -0.75
CA GLU A 199 -20.92 -11.29 -1.71
C GLU A 199 -21.54 -10.11 -2.44
N ILE A 200 -21.48 -10.15 -3.77
CA ILE A 200 -22.02 -9.12 -4.64
C ILE A 200 -23.49 -9.42 -4.91
N GLY A 201 -24.37 -8.66 -4.24
CA GLY A 201 -25.81 -8.74 -4.46
C GLY A 201 -26.26 -7.92 -5.68
N SER A 202 -27.58 -7.82 -5.86
CA SER A 202 -28.17 -7.01 -6.94
C SER A 202 -28.18 -5.51 -6.66
N ILE A 203 -28.22 -5.12 -5.37
CA ILE A 203 -28.38 -3.71 -4.93
C ILE A 203 -27.28 -3.31 -3.94
N SER A 204 -26.75 -4.26 -3.17
CA SER A 204 -25.74 -4.01 -2.15
C SER A 204 -24.81 -5.20 -2.01
N THR A 205 -23.64 -4.93 -1.45
CA THR A 205 -22.66 -5.95 -1.08
C THR A 205 -22.85 -6.36 0.38
N SER A 206 -22.71 -7.65 0.68
CA SER A 206 -22.67 -8.17 2.06
C SER A 206 -21.29 -8.71 2.40
N THR A 207 -20.67 -8.16 3.45
CA THR A 207 -19.41 -8.66 4.00
C THR A 207 -19.65 -9.94 4.78
N LYS A 208 -18.91 -11.00 4.44
CA LYS A 208 -18.94 -12.26 5.20
C LYS A 208 -17.95 -12.25 6.35
N TRP A 209 -16.70 -11.89 6.06
CA TRP A 209 -15.64 -11.75 7.05
C TRP A 209 -14.57 -10.76 6.56
N GLU A 210 -13.81 -10.23 7.51
CA GLU A 210 -12.64 -9.37 7.29
C GLU A 210 -11.53 -9.80 8.25
N ILE A 211 -10.31 -9.95 7.72
CA ILE A 211 -9.08 -10.14 8.49
C ILE A 211 -8.37 -8.79 8.56
N ALA A 212 -8.27 -8.25 9.78
CA ALA A 212 -7.47 -7.07 10.07
C ALA A 212 -5.96 -7.36 9.96
N ASN A 213 -5.13 -6.31 9.93
CA ASN A 213 -3.68 -6.43 9.80
C ASN A 213 -2.92 -5.96 11.06
N PRO A 214 -3.08 -6.63 12.22
CA PRO A 214 -2.48 -6.17 13.48
C PRO A 214 -0.95 -6.23 13.50
N LYS A 215 -0.35 -6.99 12.58
CA LYS A 215 1.11 -7.11 12.44
C LYS A 215 1.71 -6.06 11.49
N HIS A 216 0.88 -5.15 10.96
CA HIS A 216 1.26 -4.13 9.98
C HIS A 216 2.09 -4.71 8.83
N LEU A 217 1.67 -5.86 8.30
CA LEU A 217 2.27 -6.45 7.10
C LEU A 217 1.98 -5.56 5.89
N SER A 218 2.80 -5.67 4.85
CA SER A 218 2.56 -4.87 3.63
C SER A 218 1.28 -5.28 2.88
N GLY A 219 0.92 -4.47 1.88
CA GLY A 219 -0.22 -4.67 1.01
C GLY A 219 -0.26 -6.05 0.36
N ILE A 220 -1.48 -6.53 0.11
CA ILE A 220 -1.72 -7.81 -0.55
C ILE A 220 -1.52 -7.62 -2.05
N SER A 221 -0.64 -8.42 -2.65
CA SER A 221 -0.29 -8.32 -4.07
C SER A 221 -0.94 -9.40 -4.93
N ALA A 222 -1.20 -10.58 -4.36
CA ALA A 222 -1.84 -11.68 -5.08
C ALA A 222 -2.52 -12.66 -4.10
N ILE A 223 -3.60 -13.27 -4.58
CA ILE A 223 -4.33 -14.31 -3.87
C ILE A 223 -4.55 -15.48 -4.83
N ASP A 224 -4.44 -16.71 -4.35
CA ASP A 224 -4.84 -17.91 -5.08
C ASP A 224 -5.60 -18.89 -4.17
N PHE A 225 -6.34 -19.82 -4.78
CA PHE A 225 -6.94 -20.94 -4.08
C PHE A 225 -6.38 -22.27 -4.59
N TYR A 226 -5.80 -23.07 -3.70
CA TYR A 226 -5.26 -24.38 -4.02
C TYR A 226 -5.25 -25.25 -2.77
N ASP A 227 -5.64 -26.52 -2.91
CA ASP A 227 -5.60 -27.51 -1.83
C ASP A 227 -4.16 -27.97 -1.60
N ILE A 228 -3.39 -27.18 -0.84
CA ILE A 228 -1.98 -27.45 -0.55
C ILE A 228 -1.84 -28.38 0.66
N LEU A 229 -2.84 -28.39 1.55
CA LEU A 229 -2.91 -29.29 2.70
C LEU A 229 -3.42 -30.70 2.34
N ALA A 230 -3.93 -30.88 1.12
CA ALA A 230 -4.47 -32.12 0.60
C ALA A 230 -5.64 -32.67 1.44
N ASP A 231 -6.47 -31.78 1.99
CA ASP A 231 -7.66 -32.12 2.78
C ASP A 231 -8.95 -32.17 1.93
N GLY A 232 -8.86 -31.85 0.64
CA GLY A 232 -9.95 -31.82 -0.32
C GLY A 232 -10.68 -30.48 -0.41
N VAL A 233 -10.33 -29.49 0.42
CA VAL A 233 -10.88 -28.14 0.42
C VAL A 233 -9.77 -27.16 0.04
N PRO A 234 -9.95 -26.35 -1.03
CA PRO A 234 -8.91 -25.42 -1.44
C PRO A 234 -8.56 -24.38 -0.36
N ASP A 235 -7.28 -24.29 -0.03
CA ASP A 235 -6.73 -23.29 0.88
C ASP A 235 -6.60 -21.94 0.16
N MET A 236 -6.79 -20.86 0.91
CA MET A 236 -6.54 -19.51 0.43
C MET A 236 -5.08 -19.14 0.68
N ILE A 237 -4.35 -18.88 -0.40
CA ILE A 237 -2.94 -18.53 -0.41
C ILE A 237 -2.84 -17.04 -0.68
N VAL A 238 -2.16 -16.32 0.21
CA VAL A 238 -2.04 -14.86 0.16
C VAL A 238 -0.57 -14.49 0.06
N ALA A 239 -0.22 -13.66 -0.92
CA ALA A 239 1.11 -13.09 -1.06
C ALA A 239 1.09 -11.57 -0.83
N ARG A 240 2.16 -11.07 -0.21
CA ARG A 240 2.30 -9.68 0.20
C ARG A 240 3.53 -9.01 -0.41
N GLU A 241 3.52 -7.69 -0.39
CA GLU A 241 4.58 -6.83 -0.91
C GLU A 241 5.82 -6.71 0.01
N ASP A 242 5.81 -7.30 1.20
CA ASP A 242 7.01 -7.47 2.02
C ASP A 242 7.67 -8.85 1.81
N GLY A 243 7.12 -9.67 0.91
CA GLY A 243 7.59 -11.01 0.64
C GLY A 243 6.98 -12.08 1.55
N THR A 244 6.05 -11.71 2.42
CA THR A 244 5.33 -12.67 3.25
C THR A 244 4.32 -13.46 2.40
N VAL A 245 4.28 -14.77 2.62
CA VAL A 245 3.25 -15.68 2.07
C VAL A 245 2.51 -16.31 3.24
N GLU A 246 1.19 -16.27 3.18
CA GLU A 246 0.30 -16.84 4.19
C GLU A 246 -0.62 -17.88 3.55
N VAL A 247 -0.84 -19.00 4.25
CA VAL A 247 -1.80 -20.04 3.83
C VAL A 247 -2.90 -20.12 4.89
N TYR A 248 -4.14 -19.95 4.44
CA TYR A 248 -5.34 -19.99 5.26
C TYR A 248 -6.23 -21.16 4.84
N ASN A 249 -6.77 -21.87 5.82
CA ASN A 249 -7.67 -22.99 5.61
C ASN A 249 -9.06 -22.70 6.21
N PHE A 250 -10.10 -23.33 5.66
CA PHE A 250 -11.52 -23.10 6.01
C PHE A 250 -12.18 -24.27 6.78
N GLU A 251 -11.38 -25.22 7.29
CA GLU A 251 -11.72 -26.41 8.09
C GLU A 251 -13.20 -26.58 8.49
N THR A 252 -13.67 -25.88 9.53
CA THR A 252 -15.03 -26.03 10.12
C THR A 252 -15.77 -24.72 10.31
N THR A 253 -15.15 -23.59 9.97
CA THR A 253 -15.70 -22.24 10.08
C THR A 253 -15.74 -21.61 8.70
N GLU A 254 -16.74 -20.76 8.44
CA GLU A 254 -16.73 -19.91 7.23
C GLU A 254 -15.59 -18.87 7.27
N GLU A 255 -14.94 -18.71 8.42
CA GLU A 255 -13.79 -17.83 8.62
C GLU A 255 -12.45 -18.55 8.38
N PRO A 256 -11.49 -17.89 7.72
CA PRO A 256 -10.17 -18.43 7.41
C PRO A 256 -9.24 -18.52 8.64
N ILE A 257 -8.54 -19.65 8.79
CA ILE A 257 -7.57 -19.89 9.85
C ILE A 257 -6.16 -19.96 9.26
N LEU A 258 -5.23 -19.14 9.77
CA LEU A 258 -3.84 -19.13 9.33
C LEU A 258 -3.13 -20.45 9.73
N LYS A 259 -2.55 -21.16 8.76
CA LYS A 259 -1.84 -22.44 8.94
C LYS A 259 -0.34 -22.35 8.71
N TYR A 260 0.10 -21.48 7.79
CA TYR A 260 1.52 -21.34 7.44
C TYR A 260 1.87 -19.90 7.10
N THR A 261 3.10 -19.51 7.46
CA THR A 261 3.69 -18.22 7.08
C THR A 261 5.13 -18.44 6.62
N TYR A 262 5.45 -17.94 5.43
CA TYR A 262 6.81 -17.76 4.94
C TYR A 262 7.14 -16.27 4.93
N ASN A 263 8.38 -15.91 5.27
CA ASN A 263 8.85 -14.53 5.24
C ASN A 263 10.00 -14.40 4.24
N GLY A 264 9.73 -13.73 3.12
CA GLY A 264 10.73 -13.33 2.13
C GLY A 264 11.30 -11.95 2.41
N THR A 265 12.15 -11.48 1.49
CA THR A 265 12.78 -10.14 1.54
C THR A 265 12.41 -9.23 0.37
N GLU A 266 11.73 -9.78 -0.64
CA GLU A 266 11.34 -9.08 -1.87
C GLU A 266 9.82 -9.12 -2.04
N SER A 267 9.24 -8.10 -2.66
CA SER A 267 7.80 -8.11 -2.93
C SER A 267 7.44 -9.28 -3.84
N ILE A 268 6.44 -10.07 -3.43
CA ILE A 268 5.86 -11.08 -4.30
C ILE A 268 4.83 -10.39 -5.18
N THR A 269 4.93 -10.56 -6.50
CA THR A 269 4.01 -9.97 -7.48
C THR A 269 2.90 -10.92 -7.91
N ASN A 270 3.11 -12.22 -7.72
CA ASN A 270 2.15 -13.26 -8.09
C ASN A 270 2.47 -14.55 -7.33
N ILE A 271 1.43 -15.32 -7.01
CA ILE A 271 1.51 -16.63 -6.36
C ILE A 271 0.46 -17.57 -6.96
N GLU A 272 0.82 -18.82 -7.20
CA GLU A 272 -0.13 -19.87 -7.59
C GLU A 272 0.23 -21.22 -6.95
N GLY A 273 -0.77 -21.98 -6.54
CA GLY A 273 -0.61 -23.36 -6.10
C GLY A 273 -0.63 -24.34 -7.28
N GLY A 274 0.23 -25.36 -7.23
CA GLY A 274 0.29 -26.37 -8.28
C GLY A 274 1.39 -27.40 -8.08
N THR A 275 1.76 -28.07 -9.17
CA THR A 275 2.87 -29.05 -9.20
C THR A 275 3.80 -28.77 -10.38
N VAL A 276 5.01 -28.26 -10.17
CA VAL A 276 5.96 -27.85 -11.22
C VAL A 276 7.30 -28.59 -11.14
N GLY A 277 7.93 -28.66 -9.96
CA GLY A 277 9.22 -29.31 -9.75
C GLY A 277 9.12 -30.84 -9.73
N ASN A 278 8.12 -31.36 -9.02
CA ASN A 278 7.87 -32.78 -8.90
C ASN A 278 6.37 -33.06 -8.98
N ALA A 279 5.97 -33.99 -9.84
CA ALA A 279 4.55 -34.32 -10.08
C ALA A 279 3.81 -34.88 -8.85
N ASN A 280 4.55 -35.38 -7.86
CA ASN A 280 3.98 -36.03 -6.68
C ASN A 280 3.87 -35.11 -5.47
N TYR A 281 4.40 -33.89 -5.54
CA TYR A 281 4.42 -32.96 -4.42
C TYR A 281 3.87 -31.62 -4.87
N ASP A 282 2.85 -31.17 -4.17
CA ASP A 282 2.29 -29.84 -4.33
C ASP A 282 3.27 -28.76 -3.85
N GLU A 283 3.17 -27.60 -4.46
CA GLU A 283 4.00 -26.45 -4.13
C GLU A 283 3.29 -25.13 -4.41
N LEU A 284 3.74 -24.10 -3.71
CA LEU A 284 3.38 -22.71 -3.99
C LEU A 284 4.46 -22.09 -4.87
N VAL A 285 4.10 -21.70 -6.09
CA VAL A 285 5.01 -21.03 -7.02
C VAL A 285 4.88 -19.53 -6.82
N CYS A 286 5.95 -18.88 -6.41
CA CYS A 286 6.01 -17.45 -6.11
C CYS A 286 6.85 -16.73 -7.18
N CYS A 287 6.44 -15.52 -7.56
CA CYS A 287 7.19 -14.64 -8.45
C CYS A 287 7.47 -13.30 -7.79
N THR A 288 8.74 -12.92 -7.63
CA THR A 288 9.13 -11.63 -7.01
C THR A 288 9.17 -10.48 -8.00
N TYR A 289 9.22 -9.25 -7.51
CA TYR A 289 9.33 -8.04 -8.32
C TYR A 289 10.60 -8.02 -9.20
N GLN A 290 11.70 -8.60 -8.72
CA GLN A 290 12.93 -8.72 -9.51
C GLN A 290 12.87 -9.80 -10.60
N GLY A 291 11.82 -10.62 -10.59
CA GLY A 291 11.63 -11.73 -11.51
C GLY A 291 12.18 -13.06 -11.02
N TRP A 292 12.52 -13.21 -9.73
CA TRP A 292 12.81 -14.53 -9.18
C TRP A 292 11.54 -15.37 -9.15
N ILE A 293 11.65 -16.61 -9.63
CA ILE A 293 10.58 -17.61 -9.56
C ILE A 293 11.08 -18.75 -8.69
N PHE A 294 10.39 -19.00 -7.59
CA PHE A 294 10.75 -20.04 -6.63
C PHE A 294 9.52 -20.82 -6.16
N GLY A 295 9.72 -22.06 -5.74
CA GLY A 295 8.68 -22.94 -5.23
C GLY A 295 8.84 -23.18 -3.73
N LEU A 296 7.74 -23.11 -2.98
CA LEU A 296 7.63 -23.63 -1.61
C LEU A 296 6.98 -25.01 -1.69
N THR A 297 7.78 -26.06 -1.70
CA THR A 297 7.33 -27.44 -1.95
C THR A 297 7.05 -28.23 -0.69
N THR A 298 6.08 -29.14 -0.75
CA THR A 298 5.83 -30.16 0.28
C THR A 298 6.82 -31.32 0.23
N GLN A 299 7.70 -31.38 -0.78
CA GLN A 299 8.72 -32.41 -0.86
C GLN A 299 9.76 -32.27 0.26
N PRO A 300 10.03 -33.32 1.06
CA PRO A 300 11.12 -33.32 2.02
C PRO A 300 12.47 -33.18 1.31
N LEU A 301 13.24 -32.15 1.64
CA LEU A 301 14.57 -31.92 1.05
C LEU A 301 15.68 -32.71 1.75
N GLN A 302 15.44 -33.20 2.97
CA GLN A 302 16.36 -34.03 3.75
C GLN A 302 15.68 -35.36 4.13
N ASN A 303 16.31 -36.48 3.78
CA ASN A 303 15.91 -37.79 4.28
C ASN A 303 16.62 -38.03 5.61
N GLU A 304 15.92 -37.84 6.73
CA GLU A 304 16.39 -38.33 8.04
C GLU A 304 16.20 -39.86 8.09
N LEU A 305 17.21 -40.60 7.63
CA LEU A 305 17.35 -42.03 7.89
C LEU A 305 18.49 -42.23 8.89
N GLY A 306 18.14 -42.29 10.17
CA GLY A 306 18.91 -42.94 11.24
C GLY A 306 20.36 -42.48 11.47
N GLY A 307 20.55 -41.52 12.37
CA GLY A 307 21.75 -41.40 13.23
C GLY A 307 23.05 -40.91 12.60
N GLU A 308 23.21 -40.96 11.28
CA GLU A 308 24.29 -40.27 10.57
C GLU A 308 23.65 -39.37 9.51
N VAL A 309 23.90 -38.05 9.62
CA VAL A 309 23.57 -37.09 8.57
C VAL A 309 24.46 -37.41 7.37
N VAL A 310 24.04 -38.35 6.53
CA VAL A 310 24.71 -38.66 5.28
C VAL A 310 24.44 -37.51 4.32
N ILE A 311 25.36 -36.56 4.26
CA ILE A 311 25.44 -35.44 3.31
C ILE A 311 25.69 -36.00 1.89
N SER A 312 24.72 -36.74 1.34
CA SER A 312 24.81 -37.38 0.01
C SER A 312 24.19 -36.54 -1.11
N GLN A 313 23.92 -35.25 -0.87
CA GLN A 313 23.42 -34.30 -1.88
C GLN A 313 24.38 -33.14 -2.22
N ASN A 314 25.65 -33.19 -1.81
CA ASN A 314 26.57 -32.04 -1.97
C ASN A 314 27.26 -31.92 -3.35
N ASN A 315 27.39 -32.98 -4.14
CA ASN A 315 28.15 -32.88 -5.40
C ASN A 315 27.46 -31.97 -6.44
N ASP A 316 26.13 -32.02 -6.54
CA ASP A 316 25.38 -31.18 -7.50
C ASP A 316 25.41 -29.69 -7.10
N LEU A 317 25.36 -29.40 -5.79
CA LEU A 317 25.49 -28.03 -5.27
C LEU A 317 26.89 -27.48 -5.50
N VAL A 318 27.92 -28.29 -5.25
CA VAL A 318 29.32 -27.90 -5.51
C VAL A 318 29.55 -27.64 -6.99
N ASN A 319 29.10 -28.53 -7.87
CA ASN A 319 29.18 -28.33 -9.32
C ASN A 319 28.48 -27.04 -9.75
N LYS A 320 27.26 -26.79 -9.25
CA LYS A 320 26.52 -25.56 -9.56
C LYS A 320 27.24 -24.30 -9.05
N ILE A 321 27.87 -24.36 -7.87
CA ILE A 321 28.67 -23.26 -7.34
C ILE A 321 29.88 -22.99 -8.24
N ASP A 322 30.57 -24.04 -8.70
CA ASP A 322 31.74 -23.88 -9.56
C ASP A 322 31.37 -23.38 -10.96
N ASP A 323 30.25 -23.83 -11.53
CA ASP A 323 29.70 -23.30 -12.78
C ASP A 323 29.37 -21.80 -12.65
N LEU A 324 28.74 -21.39 -11.54
CA LEU A 324 28.44 -19.98 -11.26
C LEU A 324 29.71 -19.13 -11.08
N LYS A 325 30.76 -19.67 -10.45
CA LYS A 325 32.05 -18.95 -10.34
C LYS A 325 32.66 -18.72 -11.72
N ASN A 326 32.68 -19.73 -12.57
CA ASN A 326 33.20 -19.63 -13.94
C ASN A 326 32.40 -18.59 -14.76
N GLU A 327 31.07 -18.61 -14.64
CA GLU A 327 30.21 -17.62 -15.29
C GLU A 327 30.49 -16.19 -14.79
N ILE A 328 30.65 -16.01 -13.47
CA ILE A 328 31.00 -14.71 -12.87
C ILE A 328 32.34 -14.20 -13.42
N GLU A 329 33.38 -15.04 -13.47
CA GLU A 329 34.68 -14.66 -14.01
C GLU A 329 34.60 -14.26 -15.49
N GLU A 330 33.83 -15.01 -16.29
CA GLU A 330 33.62 -14.68 -17.70
C GLU A 330 32.89 -13.34 -17.88
N LEU A 331 31.83 -13.11 -17.10
CA LEU A 331 31.06 -11.87 -17.12
C LEU A 331 31.89 -10.68 -16.64
N GLN A 332 32.70 -10.84 -15.60
CA GLN A 332 33.62 -9.81 -15.11
C GLN A 332 34.63 -9.40 -16.18
N ARG A 333 35.21 -10.38 -16.90
CA ARG A 333 36.12 -10.09 -18.01
C ARG A 333 35.42 -9.33 -19.14
N LYS A 334 34.22 -9.75 -19.53
CA LYS A 334 33.41 -9.04 -20.55
C LYS A 334 33.08 -7.61 -20.11
N LEU A 335 32.75 -7.43 -18.84
CA LEU A 335 32.43 -6.13 -18.25
C LEU A 335 33.65 -5.19 -18.26
N LEU A 336 34.84 -5.68 -17.88
CA LEU A 336 36.08 -4.91 -17.94
C LEU A 336 36.39 -4.42 -19.37
N THR A 337 36.32 -5.32 -20.36
CA THR A 337 36.53 -4.93 -21.76
C THR A 337 35.49 -3.91 -22.25
N ALA A 338 34.23 -4.02 -21.80
CA ALA A 338 33.20 -3.05 -22.13
C ALA A 338 33.45 -1.69 -21.45
N HIS A 339 33.94 -1.67 -20.21
CA HIS A 339 34.33 -0.44 -19.51
C HIS A 339 35.47 0.29 -20.17
N GLU A 340 36.52 -0.41 -20.58
CA GLU A 340 37.66 0.17 -21.31
C GLU A 340 37.17 0.82 -22.60
N ARG A 341 36.37 0.11 -23.40
CA ARG A 341 35.75 0.65 -24.62
C ARG A 341 34.90 1.88 -24.36
N TYR A 342 34.12 1.88 -23.28
CA TYR A 342 33.28 3.00 -22.89
C TYR A 342 34.13 4.23 -22.48
N HIS A 343 35.20 4.03 -21.70
CA HIS A 343 36.12 5.09 -21.33
C HIS A 343 36.89 5.66 -22.52
N ASP A 344 37.34 4.81 -23.43
CA ASP A 344 38.02 5.24 -24.66
C ASP A 344 37.09 6.04 -25.57
N ALA A 345 35.82 5.64 -25.67
CA ALA A 345 34.80 6.37 -26.41
C ALA A 345 34.55 7.78 -25.84
N ILE A 346 34.50 7.92 -24.50
CA ILE A 346 34.37 9.23 -23.84
C ILE A 346 35.58 10.13 -24.11
N LYS A 347 36.79 9.56 -24.05
CA LYS A 347 38.03 10.32 -24.26
C LYS A 347 38.27 10.73 -25.71
N SER A 348 37.89 9.87 -26.66
CA SER A 348 38.18 10.06 -28.09
C SER A 348 37.17 10.98 -28.80
N ASN A 349 35.96 11.13 -28.28
CA ASN A 349 34.91 11.92 -28.92
C ASN A 349 34.26 12.91 -27.94
N THR A 350 34.62 14.19 -28.07
CA THR A 350 34.09 15.28 -27.24
C THR A 350 32.58 15.52 -27.39
N ASN A 351 31.97 15.00 -28.47
CA ASN A 351 30.52 15.08 -28.71
C ASN A 351 29.79 13.76 -28.38
N ALA A 352 30.46 12.78 -27.76
CA ALA A 352 29.81 11.55 -27.33
C ALA A 352 28.86 11.81 -26.15
N LEU A 353 27.62 11.38 -26.28
CA LEU A 353 26.61 11.43 -25.22
C LEU A 353 26.65 10.11 -24.42
N SER A 354 26.86 10.21 -23.11
CA SER A 354 26.67 9.09 -22.21
C SER A 354 25.18 8.81 -22.08
N THR A 355 24.79 7.56 -22.30
CA THR A 355 23.41 7.12 -22.08
C THR A 355 23.30 6.49 -20.69
N ILE A 356 22.31 6.92 -19.93
CA ILE A 356 21.98 6.32 -18.64
C ILE A 356 20.99 5.20 -18.91
N ARG A 357 21.22 4.03 -18.32
CA ARG A 357 20.22 2.98 -18.29
C ARG A 357 19.13 3.38 -17.32
N GLU A 358 17.93 3.59 -17.84
CA GLU A 358 16.74 3.70 -17.01
C GLU A 358 16.51 2.38 -16.28
N PHE A 359 16.26 2.47 -14.99
CA PHE A 359 15.84 1.36 -14.16
C PHE A 359 14.53 1.71 -13.48
N ARG A 360 13.75 0.70 -13.13
CA ARG A 360 12.45 0.90 -12.49
C ARG A 360 12.54 0.88 -10.99
N VAL A 361 11.94 1.91 -10.42
CA VAL A 361 11.57 2.00 -9.01
C VAL A 361 10.06 1.97 -8.91
N ASN A 362 9.55 1.05 -8.10
CA ASN A 362 8.20 1.07 -7.57
C ASN A 362 8.24 1.79 -6.22
N ASP A 363 7.48 2.88 -6.09
CA ASP A 363 7.41 3.68 -4.87
C ASP A 363 5.97 3.89 -4.44
N ARG A 364 5.72 3.83 -3.13
CA ARG A 364 4.40 4.03 -2.52
C ARG A 364 4.52 4.92 -1.31
N PHE A 365 3.57 5.83 -1.16
CA PHE A 365 3.48 6.75 -0.02
C PHE A 365 2.04 6.76 0.47
N GLU A 366 1.72 5.83 1.37
CA GLU A 366 0.36 5.55 1.81
C GLU A 366 0.19 5.82 3.30
N LEU A 367 -0.98 6.33 3.68
CA LEU A 367 -1.29 6.62 5.08
C LEU A 367 -1.76 5.34 5.78
N ASN A 368 -1.02 4.91 6.81
CA ASN A 368 -1.41 3.82 7.67
C ASN A 368 -2.44 4.32 8.70
N ARG A 369 -3.60 3.65 8.73
CA ARG A 369 -4.73 4.01 9.61
C ARG A 369 -4.45 3.71 11.08
N ASP A 370 -3.66 2.68 11.37
CA ASP A 370 -3.56 2.14 12.73
C ASP A 370 -2.63 2.98 13.61
N ASP A 371 -1.56 3.55 13.06
CA ASP A 371 -0.55 4.33 13.80
C ASP A 371 -0.46 5.82 13.40
N ALA A 372 -1.27 6.22 12.42
CA ALA A 372 -1.30 7.57 11.85
C ALA A 372 0.07 8.06 11.36
N THR A 373 0.79 7.17 10.67
CA THR A 373 2.04 7.43 9.95
C THR A 373 1.88 7.15 8.46
N TYR A 374 2.74 7.74 7.64
CA TYR A 374 2.84 7.39 6.23
C TYR A 374 3.91 6.31 6.03
N ASN A 375 3.54 5.24 5.36
CA ASN A 375 4.46 4.19 4.94
C ASN A 375 5.00 4.57 3.56
N LEU A 376 6.28 4.93 3.53
CA LEU A 376 7.04 5.17 2.31
C LEU A 376 7.83 3.90 1.97
N THR A 377 7.41 3.20 0.92
CA THR A 377 8.08 2.01 0.42
C THR A 377 8.74 2.32 -0.91
N ILE A 378 10.00 1.91 -1.07
CA ILE A 378 10.77 1.99 -2.31
C ILE A 378 11.24 0.60 -2.65
N GLU A 379 11.00 0.17 -3.89
CA GLU A 379 11.49 -1.10 -4.41
C GLU A 379 12.11 -0.91 -5.78
N SER A 380 13.32 -1.44 -5.97
CA SER A 380 14.11 -1.28 -7.18
C SER A 380 14.46 -2.63 -7.79
N GLU A 381 14.41 -2.70 -9.12
CA GLU A 381 14.83 -3.91 -9.87
C GLU A 381 16.36 -4.16 -9.77
N ILE A 382 17.11 -3.16 -9.32
CA ILE A 382 18.55 -3.21 -9.06
C ILE A 382 18.80 -2.87 -7.58
N PRO A 383 19.74 -3.53 -6.90
CA PRO A 383 20.10 -3.18 -5.53
C PRO A 383 20.38 -1.69 -5.34
N ILE A 384 19.80 -1.13 -4.27
CA ILE A 384 19.92 0.26 -3.89
C ILE A 384 21.27 0.45 -3.18
N ASP A 385 21.97 1.53 -3.53
CA ASP A 385 23.18 1.97 -2.84
C ASP A 385 22.81 2.90 -1.69
N ASN A 386 22.08 3.96 -2.02
CA ASN A 386 21.61 4.93 -1.05
C ASN A 386 20.32 5.61 -1.53
N VAL A 387 19.53 6.09 -0.57
CA VAL A 387 18.38 6.96 -0.80
C VAL A 387 18.59 8.24 -0.02
N LEU A 388 18.60 9.38 -0.73
CA LEU A 388 18.56 10.70 -0.10
C LEU A 388 17.11 11.19 -0.08
N LEU A 389 16.63 11.51 1.11
CA LEU A 389 15.34 12.10 1.38
C LEU A 389 15.54 13.59 1.66
N GLN A 390 14.85 14.43 0.90
CA GLN A 390 14.82 15.89 1.07
C GLN A 390 13.36 16.33 1.20
N CYS A 391 13.07 17.17 2.19
CA CYS A 391 11.75 17.78 2.35
C CYS A 391 11.85 19.25 2.72
N ASP A 392 10.90 20.05 2.22
CA ASP A 392 10.69 21.46 2.54
C ASP A 392 9.81 21.67 3.79
N VAL A 393 9.33 20.58 4.40
CA VAL A 393 8.49 20.57 5.60
C VAL A 393 9.12 19.70 6.69
N ILE A 394 8.91 20.07 7.95
CA ILE A 394 9.35 19.31 9.11
C ILE A 394 8.58 17.98 9.15
N LEU A 395 9.33 16.88 9.24
CA LEU A 395 8.81 15.52 9.31
C LEU A 395 9.54 14.76 10.43
N ASP A 396 8.81 13.91 11.14
CA ASP A 396 9.45 12.92 12.00
C ASP A 396 9.63 11.63 11.20
N ILE A 397 10.89 11.22 11.03
CA ILE A 397 11.21 9.96 10.39
C ILE A 397 11.45 8.92 11.48
N LEU A 398 10.66 7.85 11.46
CA LEU A 398 10.72 6.79 12.45
C LEU A 398 11.61 5.65 11.96
N ASP A 399 12.30 5.03 12.91
CA ASP A 399 13.14 3.87 12.63
C ASP A 399 12.26 2.62 12.42
N VAL A 400 12.64 1.78 11.46
CA VAL A 400 11.90 0.56 11.10
C VAL A 400 12.80 -0.63 11.42
N GLU A 401 12.43 -1.47 12.38
CA GLU A 401 13.31 -2.54 12.87
C GLU A 401 13.75 -3.54 11.78
N LYS A 402 12.90 -3.78 10.76
CA LYS A 402 13.22 -4.64 9.61
C LYS A 402 14.24 -4.00 8.66
N ASN A 403 14.49 -2.71 8.76
CA ASN A 403 15.37 -1.97 7.87
C ASN A 403 16.82 -2.10 8.31
N SER A 404 17.66 -2.67 7.45
CA SER A 404 19.10 -2.80 7.71
C SER A 404 19.92 -1.57 7.28
N ALA A 405 19.28 -0.57 6.65
CA ALA A 405 19.95 0.63 6.18
C ALA A 405 20.37 1.53 7.33
N VAL A 406 21.55 2.13 7.21
CA VAL A 406 22.03 3.12 8.19
C VAL A 406 21.46 4.48 7.82
N MET A 407 20.67 5.06 8.73
CA MET A 407 20.08 6.38 8.59
C MET A 407 21.01 7.47 9.16
N SER A 408 21.20 8.56 8.44
CA SER A 408 21.94 9.73 8.90
C SER A 408 21.22 11.04 8.57
N PHE A 409 20.96 11.87 9.57
CA PHE A 409 20.45 13.23 9.41
C PHE A 409 21.59 14.18 9.04
N SER A 410 21.33 15.08 8.10
CA SER A 410 22.24 16.16 7.74
C SER A 410 21.68 17.50 8.22
N ASP A 411 22.53 18.38 8.71
CA ASP A 411 22.14 19.73 9.08
C ASP A 411 21.63 20.48 7.84
N CYS A 412 20.47 21.13 7.98
CA CYS A 412 19.88 21.94 6.91
C CYS A 412 20.39 23.39 7.04
N ASP A 413 20.94 23.95 5.96
CA ASP A 413 21.25 25.39 5.92
C ASP A 413 19.93 26.18 5.90
N PRO A 414 19.70 27.14 6.80
CA PRO A 414 18.50 27.99 6.79
C PRO A 414 18.29 28.79 5.49
N LYS A 415 19.32 28.94 4.65
CA LYS A 415 19.23 29.57 3.33
C LYS A 415 18.64 28.64 2.27
N ASP A 416 18.79 27.34 2.46
CA ASP A 416 18.20 26.33 1.61
C ASP A 416 16.77 26.06 2.08
N ASN A 417 15.83 25.86 1.15
CA ASN A 417 14.43 25.59 1.46
C ASN A 417 14.22 24.12 1.91
N ASN A 418 15.11 23.63 2.77
CA ASN A 418 15.15 22.26 3.29
C ASN A 418 14.83 22.30 4.79
N ALA A 419 13.78 21.59 5.19
CA ALA A 419 13.46 21.37 6.59
C ALA A 419 14.00 20.01 7.09
N VAL A 420 14.12 19.03 6.20
CA VAL A 420 14.62 17.68 6.52
C VAL A 420 15.54 17.18 5.41
N LEU A 421 16.73 16.71 5.79
CA LEU A 421 17.67 16.01 4.92
C LEU A 421 18.14 14.72 5.60
N VAL A 422 17.81 13.57 5.01
CA VAL A 422 18.17 12.26 5.54
C VAL A 422 18.75 11.38 4.45
N THR A 423 19.86 10.73 4.75
CA THR A 423 20.46 9.73 3.86
C THR A 423 20.32 8.34 4.48
N TYR A 424 19.72 7.43 3.72
CA TYR A 424 19.73 6.00 4.00
C TYR A 424 20.82 5.33 3.18
N ARG A 425 21.78 4.70 3.85
CA ARG A 425 22.81 3.88 3.20
C ARG A 425 22.42 2.42 3.31
N CYS A 426 22.10 1.81 2.18
CA CYS A 426 21.63 0.44 2.12
C CYS A 426 22.80 -0.55 2.23
N GLN A 427 22.56 -1.68 2.89
CA GLN A 427 23.53 -2.76 2.96
C GLN A 427 23.62 -3.53 1.62
N VAL A 428 24.37 -4.62 1.59
CA VAL A 428 24.57 -5.40 0.35
C VAL A 428 23.25 -6.04 -0.07
N ASN A 429 22.92 -5.95 -1.37
CA ASN A 429 21.73 -6.54 -1.99
C ASN A 429 20.36 -6.08 -1.45
N THR A 430 20.28 -4.91 -0.79
CA THR A 430 18.99 -4.31 -0.45
C THR A 430 18.28 -3.80 -1.70
N THR A 431 17.07 -4.26 -1.95
CA THR A 431 16.29 -3.94 -3.15
C THR A 431 14.98 -3.26 -2.81
N ARG A 432 14.49 -3.46 -1.59
CA ARG A 432 13.36 -2.79 -0.96
C ARG A 432 13.80 -2.00 0.27
N LEU A 433 13.27 -0.80 0.44
CA LEU A 433 13.48 0.08 1.60
C LEU A 433 12.12 0.59 2.08
N GLU A 434 11.90 0.56 3.39
CA GLU A 434 10.68 1.03 4.01
C GLU A 434 10.99 2.07 5.10
N MET A 435 10.21 3.14 5.10
CA MET A 435 10.38 4.28 5.99
C MET A 435 9.00 4.70 6.50
N HIS A 436 8.87 4.91 7.81
CA HIS A 436 7.67 5.47 8.40
C HIS A 436 7.87 6.97 8.61
N VAL A 437 7.00 7.77 7.99
CA VAL A 437 7.08 9.23 7.99
C VAL A 437 5.86 9.80 8.71
N ARG A 438 6.07 10.55 9.78
CA ARG A 438 4.99 11.28 10.44
C ARG A 438 4.91 12.69 9.90
N THR A 439 3.68 13.11 9.61
CA THR A 439 3.34 14.46 9.16
C THR A 439 2.59 15.21 10.26
N ILE A 440 2.61 16.54 10.17
CA ILE A 440 1.86 17.45 11.04
C ILE A 440 0.83 18.16 10.17
N GLU A 441 -0.45 18.09 10.55
CA GLU A 441 -1.50 18.78 9.78
C GLU A 441 -1.26 20.29 9.73
N GLY A 442 -1.66 20.91 8.63
CA GLY A 442 -1.39 22.32 8.34
C GLY A 442 -0.02 22.57 7.72
N HIS A 443 0.96 21.67 7.89
CA HIS A 443 2.25 21.75 7.21
C HIS A 443 2.23 20.89 5.95
N TYR A 444 2.47 21.51 4.79
CA TYR A 444 2.37 20.85 3.48
C TYR A 444 3.49 21.28 2.55
N GLY A 445 3.90 20.38 1.68
CA GLY A 445 5.11 20.57 0.88
C GLY A 445 5.45 19.37 0.01
N THR A 446 6.70 19.32 -0.45
CA THR A 446 7.22 18.30 -1.35
C THR A 446 8.27 17.45 -0.65
N LEU A 447 8.07 16.14 -0.66
CA LEU A 447 9.05 15.13 -0.28
C LEU A 447 9.74 14.62 -1.54
N GLN A 448 11.05 14.74 -1.61
CA GLN A 448 11.88 14.29 -2.73
C GLN A 448 12.78 13.14 -2.30
N LEU A 449 12.86 12.12 -3.15
CA LEU A 449 13.67 10.93 -2.95
C LEU A 449 14.62 10.76 -4.12
N TYR A 450 15.92 10.78 -3.85
CA TYR A 450 16.97 10.51 -4.82
C TYR A 450 17.49 9.09 -4.59
N ILE A 451 17.10 8.17 -5.46
CA ILE A 451 17.37 6.74 -5.31
C ILE A 451 18.54 6.38 -6.20
N THR A 452 19.67 6.09 -5.59
CA THR A 452 20.90 5.71 -6.29
C THR A 452 21.03 4.20 -6.31
N SER A 453 21.05 3.59 -7.49
CA SER A 453 21.21 2.14 -7.63
C SER A 453 22.68 1.74 -7.87
N LYS A 454 23.01 0.48 -7.58
CA LYS A 454 24.33 -0.12 -7.81
C LYS A 454 24.55 -0.54 -9.28
N ILE A 455 24.13 0.30 -10.22
CA ILE A 455 24.38 0.13 -11.66
C ILE A 455 25.62 0.90 -12.10
N GLN A 456 26.26 0.48 -13.19
CA GLN A 456 27.36 1.21 -13.83
C GLN A 456 26.98 1.59 -15.27
N PRO A 457 27.05 2.89 -15.66
CA PRO A 457 27.40 4.05 -14.83
C PRO A 457 26.35 4.32 -13.74
N ARG A 458 26.77 4.84 -12.58
CA ARG A 458 25.86 5.15 -11.48
C ARG A 458 24.88 6.23 -11.91
N CYS A 459 23.60 6.01 -11.61
CA CYS A 459 22.56 7.00 -11.80
C CYS A 459 21.67 7.08 -10.56
N SER A 460 21.02 8.23 -10.41
CA SER A 460 20.07 8.49 -9.34
C SER A 460 18.73 8.87 -9.96
N MET A 461 17.67 8.25 -9.48
CA MET A 461 16.30 8.52 -9.92
C MET A 461 15.61 9.41 -8.89
N LEU A 462 15.00 10.51 -9.35
CA LEU A 462 14.22 11.41 -8.50
C LEU A 462 12.74 11.00 -8.48
N ARG A 463 12.22 10.71 -7.29
CA ARG A 463 10.78 10.58 -7.00
C ARG A 463 10.30 11.75 -6.15
N LYS A 464 9.06 12.19 -6.38
CA LYS A 464 8.45 13.31 -5.68
C LYS A 464 7.08 12.91 -5.14
N HIS A 465 6.87 13.10 -3.86
CA HIS A 465 5.59 12.94 -3.19
C HIS A 465 5.14 14.29 -2.61
N THR A 466 3.84 14.49 -2.50
CA THR A 466 3.26 15.70 -1.92
C THR A 466 2.68 15.39 -0.56
N ILE A 467 3.12 16.12 0.46
CA ILE A 467 2.50 16.11 1.78
C ILE A 467 1.32 17.07 1.73
N LYS A 468 0.13 16.55 2.00
CA LYS A 468 -1.13 17.30 1.92
C LYS A 468 -1.33 18.14 3.18
N PRO A 469 -2.00 19.31 3.10
CA PRO A 469 -2.37 20.11 4.28
C PRO A 469 -3.16 19.33 5.33
N LEU A 470 -4.13 18.51 4.88
CA LEU A 470 -4.91 17.62 5.72
C LEU A 470 -4.43 16.18 5.53
N SER A 471 -3.16 15.95 5.85
CA SER A 471 -2.47 14.67 5.61
C SER A 471 -3.02 13.51 6.44
N LEU A 472 -3.76 13.76 7.53
CA LEU A 472 -4.32 12.68 8.36
C LEU A 472 -5.79 12.40 8.05
N HIS A 473 -6.35 13.04 7.02
CA HIS A 473 -7.73 12.83 6.61
C HIS A 473 -7.82 11.76 5.54
N GLN A 474 -8.60 10.73 5.83
CA GLN A 474 -8.85 9.62 4.93
C GLN A 474 -10.32 9.64 4.49
N ARG A 475 -10.58 9.52 3.18
CA ARG A 475 -11.94 9.50 2.62
C ARG A 475 -12.80 8.42 3.30
N SER A 476 -14.07 8.68 3.56
CA SER A 476 -15.01 7.73 4.16
C SER A 476 -16.38 7.87 3.49
N THR A 477 -17.13 6.78 3.34
CA THR A 477 -18.54 6.87 2.89
C THR A 477 -19.54 6.99 4.04
N ILE A 478 -19.07 6.91 5.29
CA ILE A 478 -19.91 7.08 6.48
C ILE A 478 -20.55 8.47 6.45
N SER A 479 -21.88 8.50 6.44
CA SER A 479 -22.62 9.75 6.53
C SER A 479 -22.31 10.46 7.83
N ILE A 480 -22.19 11.77 7.77
CA ILE A 480 -21.94 12.59 8.95
C ILE A 480 -23.08 12.47 9.94
N ASP A 481 -22.74 12.23 11.21
CA ASP A 481 -23.71 12.21 12.29
C ASP A 481 -24.29 13.61 12.48
N SER A 482 -25.57 13.75 12.12
CA SER A 482 -26.27 15.03 12.18
C SER A 482 -26.50 15.53 13.60
N ASN A 483 -26.34 14.67 14.61
CA ASN A 483 -26.54 15.01 16.02
C ASN A 483 -25.29 15.59 16.68
N LYS A 484 -24.12 15.50 16.04
CA LYS A 484 -22.89 16.02 16.60
C LYS A 484 -22.69 17.50 16.25
N PRO A 485 -22.11 18.31 17.15
CA PRO A 485 -21.81 19.70 16.86
C PRO A 485 -20.77 19.78 15.74
N MET A 486 -20.96 20.71 14.81
CA MET A 486 -20.11 20.88 13.62
C MET A 486 -19.77 22.36 13.44
N ASN A 487 -18.53 22.62 13.06
CA ASN A 487 -18.09 23.91 12.56
C ASN A 487 -18.33 23.98 11.06
N THR A 488 -18.90 25.07 10.58
CA THR A 488 -19.18 25.25 9.15
C THR A 488 -18.39 26.43 8.61
N MET A 489 -17.71 26.24 7.48
CA MET A 489 -17.11 27.31 6.70
C MET A 489 -17.68 27.30 5.30
N LYS A 490 -18.29 28.42 4.90
CA LYS A 490 -18.84 28.64 3.57
C LYS A 490 -17.98 29.65 2.82
N ILE A 491 -17.53 29.24 1.64
CA ILE A 491 -16.73 30.03 0.71
C ILE A 491 -17.57 30.31 -0.53
N THR A 492 -17.63 31.57 -0.93
CA THR A 492 -18.24 32.01 -2.20
C THR A 492 -17.26 32.89 -2.96
N GLY A 493 -17.25 32.80 -4.29
CA GLY A 493 -16.34 33.59 -5.11
C GLY A 493 -16.38 33.17 -6.57
N SER A 494 -15.71 33.93 -7.44
CA SER A 494 -15.73 33.70 -8.89
C SER A 494 -14.75 32.59 -9.34
N PHE A 495 -14.86 31.40 -8.75
CA PHE A 495 -14.07 30.23 -9.14
C PHE A 495 -14.93 29.20 -9.89
N SER A 496 -14.32 28.56 -10.88
CA SER A 496 -14.90 27.45 -11.62
C SER A 496 -14.95 26.16 -10.78
N TYR A 497 -15.78 25.20 -11.21
CA TYR A 497 -15.87 23.89 -10.57
C TYR A 497 -14.53 23.14 -10.58
N ALA A 498 -13.77 23.23 -11.67
CA ALA A 498 -12.44 22.61 -11.78
C ALA A 498 -11.41 23.25 -10.83
N GLU A 499 -11.48 24.57 -10.60
CA GLU A 499 -10.56 25.26 -9.69
C GLU A 499 -10.79 24.83 -8.24
N ILE A 500 -12.03 24.88 -7.74
CA ILE A 500 -12.31 24.44 -6.37
C ILE A 500 -12.01 22.96 -6.17
N HIS A 501 -12.29 22.12 -7.16
CA HIS A 501 -11.90 20.71 -7.13
C HIS A 501 -10.39 20.54 -7.03
N SER A 502 -9.60 21.30 -7.80
CA SER A 502 -8.13 21.26 -7.73
C SER A 502 -7.58 21.74 -6.38
N TRP A 503 -8.26 22.70 -5.71
CA TRP A 503 -7.87 23.16 -4.39
C TRP A 503 -8.17 22.10 -3.32
N ILE A 504 -9.31 21.41 -3.43
CA ILE A 504 -9.65 20.28 -2.56
C ILE A 504 -8.66 19.12 -2.78
N GLN A 505 -8.33 18.79 -4.03
CA GLN A 505 -7.31 17.79 -4.38
C GLN A 505 -5.91 18.16 -3.86
N PHE A 506 -5.61 19.44 -3.74
CA PHE A 506 -4.38 19.91 -3.08
C PHE A 506 -4.42 19.68 -1.57
N CYS A 507 -5.58 19.89 -0.93
CA CYS A 507 -5.77 19.76 0.52
C CYS A 507 -5.84 18.32 1.03
N LEU A 508 -6.45 17.41 0.27
CA LEU A 508 -6.86 16.09 0.73
C LEU A 508 -6.32 14.97 -0.17
N ALA A 509 -6.18 13.77 0.39
CA ALA A 509 -5.90 12.55 -0.34
C ALA A 509 -7.19 11.95 -0.95
N ASP A 510 -7.05 10.98 -1.87
CA ASP A 510 -8.15 10.21 -2.47
C ASP A 510 -9.29 11.04 -3.11
N VAL A 511 -8.99 12.28 -3.48
CA VAL A 511 -9.88 13.10 -4.31
C VAL A 511 -9.73 12.62 -5.76
N PRO A 512 -10.84 12.38 -6.48
CA PRO A 512 -10.78 11.99 -7.90
C PRO A 512 -9.86 12.91 -8.71
N GLU A 513 -9.16 12.37 -9.72
CA GLU A 513 -8.21 13.19 -10.51
C GLU A 513 -8.93 14.22 -11.38
N ARG A 514 -10.17 13.91 -11.77
CA ARG A 514 -11.02 14.78 -12.56
C ARG A 514 -12.27 15.14 -11.76
N PRO A 515 -12.77 16.37 -11.90
CA PRO A 515 -14.06 16.73 -11.33
C PRO A 515 -15.14 15.79 -11.88
N PRO A 516 -16.03 15.27 -11.03
CA PRO A 516 -17.18 14.49 -11.49
C PRO A 516 -18.03 15.25 -12.52
N VAL A 517 -18.83 14.51 -13.28
CA VAL A 517 -19.75 15.13 -14.27
C VAL A 517 -20.87 15.91 -13.58
N ASP A 518 -21.14 15.60 -12.31
CA ASP A 518 -22.18 16.24 -11.51
C ASP A 518 -21.87 17.71 -11.21
N LYS A 519 -22.92 18.53 -11.14
CA LYS A 519 -22.82 19.98 -10.89
C LYS A 519 -22.47 20.33 -9.44
N GLU A 520 -22.54 19.34 -8.55
CA GLU A 520 -22.21 19.43 -7.14
C GLU A 520 -21.60 18.10 -6.72
N ASN A 521 -20.56 18.14 -5.90
CA ASN A 521 -19.98 16.94 -5.33
C ASN A 521 -19.86 17.06 -3.81
N ARG A 522 -19.99 15.93 -3.15
CA ARG A 522 -19.91 15.77 -1.70
C ARG A 522 -18.89 14.68 -1.38
N LEU A 523 -17.87 15.07 -0.63
CA LEU A 523 -16.84 14.15 -0.15
C LEU A 523 -16.81 14.19 1.38
N THR A 524 -16.76 13.02 2.00
CA THR A 524 -16.62 12.89 3.45
C THR A 524 -15.27 12.27 3.80
N TYR A 525 -14.66 12.76 4.87
CA TYR A 525 -13.36 12.35 5.36
C TYR A 525 -13.41 12.15 6.87
N THR A 526 -12.56 11.25 7.37
CA THR A 526 -12.34 11.02 8.79
C THR A 526 -10.86 11.23 9.08
N ASN A 527 -10.54 12.03 10.10
CA ASN A 527 -9.19 12.15 10.63
C ASN A 527 -8.84 10.84 11.35
N ILE A 528 -7.79 10.15 10.90
CA ILE A 528 -7.46 8.83 11.45
C ILE A 528 -6.90 8.88 12.88
N PHE A 529 -6.41 10.04 13.33
CA PHE A 529 -5.81 10.17 14.65
C PHE A 529 -6.85 10.52 15.73
N LEU A 530 -7.69 11.52 15.48
CA LEU A 530 -8.73 11.98 16.41
C LEU A 530 -10.12 11.39 16.15
N GLN A 531 -10.31 10.70 15.03
CA GLN A 531 -11.60 10.17 14.58
C GLN A 531 -12.67 11.25 14.34
N THR A 532 -12.24 12.48 14.04
CA THR A 532 -13.13 13.60 13.72
C THR A 532 -13.52 13.61 12.24
N GLN A 533 -14.74 14.04 11.94
CA GLN A 533 -15.26 14.06 10.56
C GLN A 533 -15.05 15.41 9.85
N LEU A 534 -14.94 15.35 8.52
CA LEU A 534 -14.92 16.49 7.60
C LEU A 534 -15.81 16.23 6.39
N GLU A 535 -16.74 17.14 6.12
CA GLU A 535 -17.54 17.23 4.90
C GLU A 535 -16.98 18.30 3.97
N CYS A 536 -16.92 17.98 2.69
CA CYS A 536 -16.63 18.92 1.62
C CYS A 536 -17.80 18.86 0.61
N ILE A 537 -18.65 19.87 0.58
CA ILE A 537 -19.71 20.04 -0.42
C ILE A 537 -19.30 21.20 -1.32
N TYR A 538 -19.19 20.97 -2.62
CA TYR A 538 -18.72 22.01 -3.52
C TYR A 538 -19.35 21.94 -4.90
N ARG A 539 -19.54 23.13 -5.47
CA ARG A 539 -20.04 23.36 -6.82
C ARG A 539 -19.35 24.59 -7.41
N GLN A 540 -19.72 24.98 -8.61
CA GLN A 540 -19.24 26.25 -9.17
C GLN A 540 -19.60 27.43 -8.25
N GLU A 541 -18.65 28.32 -8.01
CA GLU A 541 -18.76 29.55 -7.20
C GLU A 541 -19.10 29.40 -5.70
N GLU A 542 -19.31 28.18 -5.20
CA GLU A 542 -19.67 27.92 -3.81
C GLU A 542 -19.07 26.61 -3.28
N ALA A 543 -18.52 26.67 -2.07
CA ALA A 543 -18.05 25.51 -1.33
C ALA A 543 -18.40 25.63 0.16
N ILE A 544 -18.80 24.51 0.77
CA ILE A 544 -19.18 24.39 2.18
C ILE A 544 -18.34 23.26 2.78
N PHE A 545 -17.62 23.60 3.84
CA PHE A 545 -16.82 22.67 4.61
C PHE A 545 -17.39 22.54 6.01
N ARG A 546 -17.64 21.32 6.48
CA ARG A 546 -18.21 21.06 7.82
C ARG A 546 -17.30 20.12 8.58
N SER A 547 -16.89 20.46 9.80
CA SER A 547 -15.99 19.58 10.57
C SER A 547 -16.22 19.67 12.07
N GLU A 548 -16.02 18.55 12.75
CA GLU A 548 -16.00 18.46 14.23
C GLU A 548 -14.75 19.11 14.83
N ASN A 549 -13.74 19.45 14.02
CA ASN A 549 -12.49 20.07 14.49
C ASN A 549 -12.30 21.47 13.90
N VAL A 550 -12.12 22.46 14.78
CA VAL A 550 -11.88 23.87 14.41
C VAL A 550 -10.56 24.03 13.66
N SER A 551 -9.53 23.27 14.03
CA SER A 551 -8.21 23.34 13.36
C SER A 551 -8.30 22.91 11.90
N THR A 552 -9.11 21.89 11.58
CA THR A 552 -9.35 21.48 10.18
C THR A 552 -9.91 22.63 9.35
N ILE A 553 -10.87 23.39 9.91
CA ILE A 553 -11.45 24.57 9.25
C ILE A 553 -10.42 25.70 9.12
N SER A 554 -9.59 25.94 10.14
CA SER A 554 -8.51 26.94 10.11
C SER A 554 -7.51 26.64 8.99
N ILE A 555 -7.06 25.39 8.86
CA ILE A 555 -6.14 24.94 7.82
C ILE A 555 -6.76 25.14 6.43
N LEU A 556 -8.01 24.69 6.23
CA LEU A 556 -8.71 24.87 4.96
C LEU A 556 -8.85 26.35 4.59
N LYS A 557 -9.23 27.21 5.54
CA LYS A 557 -9.35 28.66 5.32
C LYS A 557 -8.03 29.25 4.80
N ASP A 558 -6.91 28.94 5.45
CA ASP A 558 -5.60 29.47 5.09
C ASP A 558 -5.17 29.00 3.69
N VAL A 559 -5.31 27.71 3.41
CA VAL A 559 -4.91 27.13 2.12
C VAL A 559 -5.79 27.64 0.98
N MET A 560 -7.11 27.67 1.16
CA MET A 560 -8.06 28.17 0.15
C MET A 560 -7.81 29.66 -0.14
N SER A 561 -7.59 30.47 0.89
CA SER A 561 -7.27 31.91 0.74
C SER A 561 -5.96 32.10 -0.03
N LYS A 562 -4.93 31.30 0.27
CA LYS A 562 -3.65 31.32 -0.46
C LYS A 562 -3.83 30.93 -1.93
N LYS A 563 -4.54 29.84 -2.21
CA LYS A 563 -4.81 29.35 -3.59
C LYS A 563 -5.62 30.35 -4.42
N ALA A 564 -6.61 30.98 -3.82
CA ALA A 564 -7.37 32.03 -4.47
C ALA A 564 -6.50 33.27 -4.76
N THR A 565 -5.64 33.66 -3.82
CA THR A 565 -4.70 34.78 -4.01
C THR A 565 -3.70 34.49 -5.16
N GLU A 566 -3.16 33.26 -5.24
CA GLU A 566 -2.29 32.82 -6.35
C GLU A 566 -2.99 32.95 -7.71
N LYS A 567 -4.31 32.75 -7.76
CA LYS A 567 -5.14 32.88 -8.96
C LYS A 567 -5.81 34.25 -9.12
N LYS A 568 -5.57 35.19 -8.20
CA LYS A 568 -6.22 36.52 -8.15
C LYS A 568 -7.75 36.45 -8.08
N ILE A 569 -8.30 35.44 -7.41
CA ILE A 569 -9.73 35.27 -7.17
C ILE A 569 -10.07 35.86 -5.81
N THR A 570 -11.08 36.72 -5.74
CA THR A 570 -11.60 37.24 -4.47
C THR A 570 -12.59 36.25 -3.88
N LEU A 571 -12.33 35.82 -2.64
CA LEU A 571 -13.23 34.96 -1.89
C LEU A 571 -13.97 35.75 -0.81
N ASN A 572 -15.24 35.42 -0.62
CA ASN A 572 -16.00 35.75 0.56
C ASN A 572 -16.13 34.49 1.43
N ILE A 573 -15.52 34.51 2.61
CA ILE A 573 -15.45 33.39 3.54
C ILE A 573 -16.27 33.74 4.78
N THR A 574 -17.26 32.91 5.07
CA THR A 574 -18.11 33.00 6.27
C THR A 574 -17.95 31.72 7.07
N TYR A 575 -18.02 31.81 8.39
CA TYR A 575 -17.87 30.65 9.26
C TYR A 575 -18.81 30.74 10.47
N GLU A 576 -19.26 29.57 10.90
CA GLU A 576 -20.08 29.33 12.08
C GLU A 576 -19.36 28.29 12.93
N LEU A 577 -18.83 28.72 14.09
CA LEU A 577 -18.06 27.85 14.99
C LEU A 577 -18.89 27.54 16.22
N SER A 578 -18.79 26.30 16.71
CA SER A 578 -19.46 25.88 17.94
C SER A 578 -18.44 25.61 19.04
N ASN A 579 -18.59 26.27 20.19
CA ASN A 579 -17.73 26.02 21.35
C ASN A 579 -17.85 24.58 21.87
N GLU A 580 -18.98 23.90 21.59
CA GLU A 580 -19.18 22.50 21.96
C GLU A 580 -18.22 21.57 21.23
N THR A 581 -17.80 21.90 20.00
CA THR A 581 -16.82 21.07 19.27
C THR A 581 -15.44 21.12 19.90
N ILE A 582 -15.07 22.27 20.49
CA ILE A 582 -13.80 22.45 21.20
C ILE A 582 -13.81 21.58 22.46
N ALA A 583 -14.90 21.62 23.23
CA ALA A 583 -15.06 20.76 24.39
C ALA A 583 -15.01 19.27 23.99
N SER A 584 -15.73 18.88 22.94
CA SER A 584 -15.76 17.50 22.44
C SER A 584 -14.38 16.99 21.99
N THR A 585 -13.64 17.79 21.23
CA THR A 585 -12.29 17.42 20.75
C THR A 585 -11.29 17.33 21.91
N LEU A 586 -11.35 18.24 22.89
CA LEU A 586 -10.55 18.15 24.11
C LEU A 586 -10.94 16.92 24.94
N SER A 587 -12.23 16.59 25.07
CA SER A 587 -12.69 15.38 25.77
C SER A 587 -12.21 14.08 25.13
N GLN A 588 -11.87 14.09 23.83
CA GLN A 588 -11.23 12.95 23.16
C GLN A 588 -9.71 12.90 23.42
N MET A 589 -9.02 14.04 23.34
CA MET A 589 -7.55 14.10 23.50
C MET A 589 -7.08 13.91 24.94
N LEU A 590 -7.77 14.48 25.93
CA LEU A 590 -7.31 14.51 27.33
C LEU A 590 -7.19 13.12 27.96
N PRO A 591 -8.12 12.16 27.77
CA PRO A 591 -7.94 10.79 28.24
C PRO A 591 -6.71 10.09 27.65
N MET A 592 -6.40 10.33 26.36
CA MET A 592 -5.21 9.78 25.72
C MET A 592 -3.92 10.36 26.33
N ILE A 593 -3.90 11.68 26.55
CA ILE A 593 -2.78 12.37 27.22
C ILE A 593 -2.59 11.81 28.64
N ALA A 594 -3.68 11.61 29.38
CA ALA A 594 -3.63 11.05 30.72
C ALA A 594 -3.06 9.62 30.73
N HIS A 595 -3.54 8.77 29.81
CA HIS A 595 -3.05 7.41 29.65
C HIS A 595 -1.54 7.38 29.38
N TYR A 596 -1.06 8.17 28.42
CA TYR A 596 0.36 8.22 28.07
C TYR A 596 1.23 8.80 29.19
N LYS A 597 0.76 9.79 29.93
CA LYS A 597 1.47 10.31 31.10
C LYS A 597 1.59 9.27 32.21
N THR A 598 0.49 8.60 32.54
CA THR A 598 0.51 7.50 33.52
C THR A 598 1.42 6.37 33.08
N LEU A 599 1.49 6.07 31.78
CA LEU A 599 2.41 5.06 31.25
C LEU A 599 3.88 5.48 31.38
N THR A 600 4.19 6.76 31.11
CA THR A 600 5.52 7.34 31.36
C THR A 600 5.92 7.24 32.84
N ASP A 601 5.00 7.56 33.75
CA ASP A 601 5.24 7.46 35.20
C ASP A 601 5.53 6.00 35.59
N LYS A 602 4.72 5.05 35.11
CA LYS A 602 4.94 3.61 35.34
C LYS A 602 6.28 3.13 34.79
N TYR A 603 6.66 3.54 33.59
CA TYR A 603 7.94 3.18 32.97
C TYR A 603 9.13 3.68 33.81
N ASN A 604 9.08 4.94 34.26
CA ASN A 604 10.14 5.53 35.08
C ASN A 604 10.32 4.82 36.43
N LEU A 605 9.30 4.12 36.93
CA LEU A 605 9.36 3.33 38.15
C LEU A 605 9.94 1.92 37.96
N ILE A 606 10.07 1.41 36.73
CA ILE A 606 10.52 0.03 36.49
C ILE A 606 11.93 -0.22 37.03
N GLU A 607 12.92 0.58 36.64
CA GLU A 607 14.31 0.38 37.08
C GLU A 607 14.46 0.57 38.60
N PRO A 608 13.94 1.64 39.22
CA PRO A 608 13.98 1.79 40.68
C PRO A 608 13.33 0.62 41.43
N LEU A 609 12.21 0.09 40.94
CA LEU A 609 11.53 -1.05 41.57
C LEU A 609 12.33 -2.35 41.40
N LYS A 610 12.98 -2.56 40.25
CA LYS A 610 13.86 -3.71 40.04
C LYS A 610 15.07 -3.68 40.96
N GLU A 611 15.72 -2.52 41.09
CA GLU A 611 16.84 -2.33 42.01
C GLU A 611 16.43 -2.65 43.46
N LEU A 612 15.27 -2.15 43.91
CA LEU A 612 14.76 -2.37 45.27
C LEU A 612 14.51 -3.86 45.60
N VAL A 613 14.04 -4.65 44.62
CA VAL A 613 13.81 -6.09 44.76
C VAL A 613 15.14 -6.86 44.73
N MET A 614 16.10 -6.41 43.92
CA MET A 614 17.44 -7.03 43.83
C MET A 614 18.26 -6.86 45.12
N ASP A 615 18.08 -5.75 45.84
CA ASP A 615 18.77 -5.44 47.11
C ASP A 615 18.26 -6.23 48.35
N GLY A 616 17.39 -7.23 48.14
CA GLY A 616 16.99 -8.20 49.17
C GLY A 616 15.62 -7.96 49.82
N SER A 617 14.82 -7.05 49.28
CA SER A 617 13.41 -6.89 49.65
C SER A 617 12.58 -7.97 48.95
N SER A 618 11.83 -8.81 49.68
CA SER A 618 10.89 -9.73 49.01
C SER A 618 9.81 -8.92 48.29
N ASP A 619 9.27 -9.46 47.18
CA ASP A 619 8.14 -8.86 46.43
C ASP A 619 6.92 -8.51 47.30
N GLU A 620 6.86 -9.06 48.52
CA GLU A 620 5.80 -8.83 49.51
C GLU A 620 5.84 -7.44 50.15
N VAL A 621 6.98 -6.74 50.12
CA VAL A 621 7.14 -5.38 50.66
C VAL A 621 6.56 -4.31 49.71
N LEU A 622 6.44 -4.63 48.42
CA LEU A 622 5.88 -3.74 47.42
C LEU A 622 4.36 -3.61 47.54
N THR A 623 3.83 -2.42 47.27
CA THR A 623 2.39 -2.22 47.11
C THR A 623 1.88 -3.08 45.94
N PRO A 624 0.60 -3.49 45.93
CA PRO A 624 0.01 -4.25 44.83
C PRO A 624 0.19 -3.57 43.47
N GLU A 625 0.17 -2.24 43.43
CA GLU A 625 0.40 -1.43 42.23
C GLU A 625 1.84 -1.53 41.72
N HIS A 626 2.83 -1.39 42.59
CA HIS A 626 4.24 -1.52 42.20
C HIS A 626 4.58 -2.97 41.77
N ARG A 627 4.00 -3.97 42.44
CA ARG A 627 4.12 -5.38 42.02
C ARG A 627 3.52 -5.62 40.64
N HIS A 628 2.37 -5.00 40.35
CA HIS A 628 1.75 -5.07 39.03
C HIS A 628 2.62 -4.42 37.95
N ILE A 629 3.28 -3.29 38.24
CA ILE A 629 4.24 -2.66 37.31
C ILE A 629 5.42 -3.60 37.04
N LEU A 630 6.00 -4.21 38.07
CA LEU A 630 7.13 -5.13 37.93
C LEU A 630 6.76 -6.37 37.09
N ASN A 631 5.60 -6.97 37.36
CA ASN A 631 5.09 -8.14 36.65
C ASN A 631 4.78 -7.86 35.17
N ASN A 632 4.45 -6.61 34.81
CA ASN A 632 4.12 -6.21 33.44
C ASN A 632 5.22 -5.33 32.81
N ALA A 633 6.44 -5.35 33.36
CA ALA A 633 7.51 -4.44 32.95
C ALA A 633 7.83 -4.52 31.45
N ASP A 634 7.83 -5.72 30.86
CA ASP A 634 8.15 -5.90 29.44
C ASP A 634 7.07 -5.31 28.53
N SER A 635 5.79 -5.51 28.87
CA SER A 635 4.66 -4.91 28.14
C SER A 635 4.65 -3.37 28.28
N ILE A 636 4.94 -2.85 29.49
CA ILE A 636 5.04 -1.40 29.72
C ILE A 636 6.19 -0.80 28.91
N ARG A 637 7.35 -1.48 28.84
CA ARG A 637 8.49 -1.04 28.01
C ARG A 637 8.14 -0.99 26.53
N GLU A 638 7.43 -2.01 26.03
CA GLU A 638 6.98 -2.09 24.64
C GLU A 638 6.03 -0.92 24.31
N GLN A 639 5.00 -0.70 25.13
CA GLN A 639 4.06 0.42 24.94
C GLN A 639 4.74 1.79 25.10
N TYR A 640 5.70 1.91 26.02
CA TYR A 640 6.43 3.15 26.25
C TYR A 640 7.26 3.58 25.05
N ARG A 641 7.75 2.64 24.21
CA ARG A 641 8.59 2.96 23.04
C ARG A 641 7.97 4.03 22.12
N GLN A 642 6.65 4.03 21.95
CA GLN A 642 5.93 4.99 21.11
C GLN A 642 5.32 6.17 21.91
N THR A 643 5.25 6.04 23.24
CA THR A 643 4.49 6.94 24.14
C THR A 643 4.98 8.39 24.15
N PRO A 644 6.29 8.69 24.32
CA PRO A 644 6.77 10.08 24.35
C PRO A 644 6.38 10.87 23.09
N VAL A 645 6.39 10.17 21.96
CA VAL A 645 6.15 10.74 20.65
C VAL A 645 4.65 11.03 20.46
N HIS A 646 3.76 10.08 20.81
CA HIS A 646 2.33 10.31 20.79
C HIS A 646 1.89 11.42 21.76
N LEU A 647 2.52 11.48 22.94
CA LEU A 647 2.26 12.51 23.94
C LEU A 647 2.63 13.90 23.41
N ASN A 648 3.82 14.06 22.83
CA ASN A 648 4.25 15.33 22.23
C ASN A 648 3.31 15.78 21.08
N ARG A 649 2.87 14.82 20.25
CA ARG A 649 1.90 15.07 19.17
C ARG A 649 0.56 15.58 19.71
N LEU A 650 -0.01 14.91 20.71
CA LEU A 650 -1.27 15.32 21.34
C LEU A 650 -1.16 16.70 21.98
N CYS A 651 -0.07 16.97 22.72
CA CYS A 651 0.19 18.28 23.30
C CYS A 651 0.26 19.38 22.23
N SER A 652 0.92 19.10 21.09
CA SER A 652 1.01 20.03 19.97
C SER A 652 -0.37 20.30 19.36
N MET A 653 -1.19 19.26 19.17
CA MET A 653 -2.57 19.42 18.67
C MET A 653 -3.46 20.24 19.61
N VAL A 654 -3.29 20.10 20.93
CA VAL A 654 -3.98 20.95 21.91
C VAL A 654 -3.55 22.41 21.79
N ALA A 655 -2.26 22.67 21.55
CA ALA A 655 -1.74 24.02 21.34
C ALA A 655 -2.25 24.62 20.01
N ASP A 656 -2.28 23.84 18.93
CA ASP A 656 -2.81 24.28 17.63
C ASP A 656 -4.31 24.60 17.73
N LEU A 657 -5.10 23.73 18.39
CA LEU A 657 -6.51 23.98 18.64
C LEU A 657 -6.74 25.28 19.43
N PHE A 658 -5.88 25.55 20.42
CA PHE A 658 -5.92 26.78 21.21
C PHE A 658 -5.62 28.03 20.38
N ILE A 659 -4.59 27.95 19.53
CA ILE A 659 -4.23 29.03 18.60
C ILE A 659 -5.36 29.27 17.60
N ASP A 660 -5.90 28.21 17.00
CA ASP A 660 -6.91 28.30 15.94
C ASP A 660 -8.23 28.88 16.45
N LYS A 661 -8.70 28.45 17.64
CA LYS A 661 -9.86 29.05 18.31
C LYS A 661 -9.74 30.58 18.37
N HIS A 662 -8.65 31.06 18.97
CA HIS A 662 -8.44 32.49 19.19
C HIS A 662 -8.17 33.25 17.89
N LYS A 663 -7.57 32.59 16.89
CA LYS A 663 -7.36 33.15 15.56
C LYS A 663 -8.69 33.50 14.88
N PHE A 664 -9.75 32.71 15.08
CA PHE A 664 -11.09 33.05 14.57
C PHE A 664 -11.77 34.19 15.33
N GLU A 665 -11.39 34.40 16.59
CA GLU A 665 -11.80 35.56 17.41
C GLU A 665 -10.95 36.82 17.13
N GLY A 666 -9.89 36.69 16.33
CA GLY A 666 -8.96 37.79 16.00
C GLY A 666 -7.92 38.07 17.08
N ILE A 667 -7.68 37.14 18.00
CA ILE A 667 -6.76 37.28 19.14
C ILE A 667 -5.50 36.43 18.91
N ASN A 668 -4.32 37.00 19.15
CA ASN A 668 -3.05 36.26 19.12
C ASN A 668 -2.67 35.79 20.53
N VAL A 669 -2.65 34.47 20.74
CA VAL A 669 -2.42 33.85 22.05
C VAL A 669 -1.12 33.06 22.15
N LYS A 670 -0.18 33.20 21.19
CA LYS A 670 1.07 32.43 21.17
C LYS A 670 1.91 32.56 22.45
N ALA A 671 1.87 33.73 23.10
CA ALA A 671 2.57 33.96 24.36
C ALA A 671 1.98 33.19 25.56
N LYS A 672 0.72 32.71 25.47
CA LYS A 672 0.03 31.98 26.54
C LYS A 672 0.26 30.46 26.47
N ILE A 673 0.92 29.94 25.43
CA ILE A 673 1.19 28.51 25.23
C ILE A 673 1.95 27.87 26.40
N PRO A 674 3.01 28.48 26.98
CA PRO A 674 3.70 27.89 28.13
C PRO A 674 2.77 27.68 29.33
N VAL A 675 1.86 28.63 29.58
CA VAL A 675 0.87 28.58 30.67
C VAL A 675 -0.15 27.47 30.41
N LEU A 676 -0.56 27.28 29.16
CA LEU A 676 -1.43 26.17 28.74
C LEU A 676 -0.78 24.82 29.07
N PHE A 677 0.51 24.64 28.73
CA PHE A 677 1.23 23.40 29.02
C PHE A 677 1.43 23.14 30.51
N GLU A 678 1.70 24.18 31.31
CA GLU A 678 1.78 24.05 32.76
C GLU A 678 0.44 23.53 33.33
N LYS A 679 -0.68 24.07 32.86
CA LYS A 679 -2.01 23.60 33.28
C LYS A 679 -2.32 22.19 32.77
N LEU A 680 -1.95 21.86 31.54
CA LEU A 680 -2.11 20.52 30.98
C LEU A 680 -1.29 19.49 31.79
N ASN A 681 -0.14 19.88 32.32
CA ASN A 681 0.68 19.03 33.18
C ASN A 681 0.10 18.81 34.57
N THR A 682 -0.64 19.76 35.11
CA THR A 682 -1.22 19.66 36.45
C THR A 682 -2.64 19.09 36.48
N SER A 683 -3.41 19.23 35.39
CA SER A 683 -4.85 18.90 35.36
C SER A 683 -5.26 17.89 34.28
N PHE A 684 -4.32 17.13 33.70
CA PHE A 684 -4.63 16.12 32.69
C PHE A 684 -5.61 15.03 33.18
N SER A 685 -5.64 14.75 34.49
CA SER A 685 -6.58 13.80 35.12
C SER A 685 -7.95 14.41 35.42
N GLN A 686 -8.15 15.71 35.17
CA GLN A 686 -9.39 16.44 35.42
C GLN A 686 -9.84 17.18 34.15
N PRO A 687 -10.45 16.47 33.17
CA PRO A 687 -10.74 17.04 31.86
C PRO A 687 -11.60 18.31 31.92
N GLN A 688 -12.61 18.35 32.78
CA GLN A 688 -13.50 19.51 32.91
C GLN A 688 -12.75 20.76 33.37
N VAL A 689 -11.85 20.62 34.35
CA VAL A 689 -11.05 21.74 34.88
C VAL A 689 -10.14 22.32 33.80
N PHE A 690 -9.58 21.47 32.96
CA PHE A 690 -8.76 21.91 31.83
C PHE A 690 -9.60 22.61 30.75
N ILE A 691 -10.77 22.08 30.40
CA ILE A 691 -11.68 22.67 29.41
C ILE A 691 -12.16 24.06 29.88
N ASP A 692 -12.54 24.20 31.14
CA ASP A 692 -12.97 25.47 31.71
C ASP A 692 -11.82 26.50 31.68
N PHE A 693 -10.60 26.07 32.01
CA PHE A 693 -9.41 26.91 31.92
C PHE A 693 -9.09 27.32 30.46
N PHE A 694 -9.15 26.37 29.53
CA PHE A 694 -8.94 26.58 28.10
C PHE A 694 -9.90 27.63 27.52
N ASN A 695 -11.13 27.67 28.04
CA ASN A 695 -12.12 28.67 27.64
C ASN A 695 -11.97 30.01 28.35
N SER A 696 -11.27 30.07 29.48
CA SER A 696 -11.04 31.30 30.26
C SER A 696 -9.80 32.10 29.83
N LEU A 697 -8.83 31.42 29.21
CA LEU A 697 -7.63 32.02 28.62
C LEU A 697 -7.95 32.70 27.29
#